data_AF-A0A454CQ82-F1
#
_entry.id   AF-A0A454CQ82-F1
#
_cell.length_a   1.000
_cell.length_b   1.000
_cell.length_c   1.000
_cell.angle_alpha   90.00
_cell.angle_beta   90.00
_cell.angle_gamma   90.00
#
_symmetry.space_group_name_H-M   'P 1'
#
loop_
_entity.id
_entity.type
_entity.pdbx_description
1 polymer ?
#
loop_
_entity_poly.entity_id
_entity_poly.type
_entity_poly.pdbx_seq_one_letter_code
_entity_poly.pdbx_strand_id
1 'polypeptide(L)'
;MGSVDKAHFYTADELANSSLGHQAKPAAYSSIMDYGASIFDELLVFGKYDKAALKFAYAREIETNEFIGESVRDKTGAQVRKTYSLAEYDRKMSEDYNTYPTGVIAHLRANVGTDDIPELASYRFCTDEHTTTSLTCDRFDEGTSLTEITEFRIQRYYDSYETANRRNGRDFFSQYHQYEYFWQRMYEFQKIRDIVENVGEIDFVFARYIGANTTNNKGQVFEEIAENNCLDWRGNPKPLDSMSAGLRPICDTYNAANLAADFFLDVLTAPDKVCELEELSGIDGVPNRYRFAKLSDLWLTYQTGMSLNRDVPTSCFDEELVQILKKQANEIVMRSETRDGHIWSSLKANNPYQTASNSVDLLGVWPDKLLAAQMLVRRDSPYIATENSSLALIDLSDKITKLYTHLSDLAGRPEARQAIFVDGNGDYVETVLRYQPSLTQTIEAVPSYLWPMKRYFVMGGQEAFEYWTEGSPQDSVVPYFGTLLANLMKYNRANEYGLGDSVRGLSDSIAINLANSATADPNGINFTWKGMNYSLNSRNSLANAVASRALYQDEQKARVEKLNSLPYRVRNALSVFKNTRDRNEARIIAIGDKDALVALRDTTGFARFTMFDKMFEEYEEDGNKCLRFKVDGESDEDQM
;
A
#
# COMPACT_ATOMS: atom_id res chain seq x y z
N MET A 1 -21.72 -14.45 1.80
CA MET A 1 -22.56 -15.46 1.14
C MET A 1 -22.76 -16.61 2.11
N GLY A 2 -23.39 -17.72 1.72
CA GLY A 2 -23.23 -18.99 2.44
C GLY A 2 -21.77 -19.43 2.55
N SER A 3 -20.81 -18.74 1.91
CA SER A 3 -19.37 -18.87 2.10
C SER A 3 -18.89 -18.76 3.56
N VAL A 4 -19.58 -18.03 4.44
CA VAL A 4 -19.21 -17.97 5.88
C VAL A 4 -19.77 -19.12 6.72
N ASP A 5 -20.54 -20.01 6.10
CA ASP A 5 -21.15 -21.17 6.75
C ASP A 5 -20.32 -22.45 6.58
N LYS A 6 -19.01 -22.35 6.86
CA LYS A 6 -18.02 -23.44 6.69
C LYS A 6 -18.49 -24.77 7.28
N ALA A 7 -19.20 -24.73 8.41
CA ALA A 7 -19.74 -25.91 9.08
C ALA A 7 -20.77 -26.69 8.24
N HIS A 8 -21.37 -26.04 7.25
CA HIS A 8 -22.38 -26.59 6.36
C HIS A 8 -21.89 -26.76 4.91
N PHE A 9 -20.58 -26.71 4.69
CA PHE A 9 -19.99 -27.11 3.41
C PHE A 9 -20.03 -28.62 3.25
N TYR A 10 -20.03 -29.09 2.00
CA TYR A 10 -19.71 -30.50 1.75
C TYR A 10 -18.20 -30.72 1.90
N THR A 11 -17.85 -31.71 2.70
CA THR A 11 -16.47 -32.18 2.83
C THR A 11 -16.07 -33.02 1.62
N ALA A 12 -14.78 -33.14 1.36
CA ALA A 12 -14.27 -34.01 0.30
C ALA A 12 -14.73 -35.47 0.47
N ASP A 13 -14.81 -35.96 1.71
CA ASP A 13 -15.28 -37.32 2.03
C ASP A 13 -16.77 -37.49 1.74
N GLU A 14 -17.60 -36.50 2.03
CA GLU A 14 -19.02 -36.53 1.67
C GLU A 14 -19.17 -36.60 0.14
N LEU A 15 -18.46 -35.74 -0.59
CA LEU A 15 -18.52 -35.71 -2.06
C LEU A 15 -17.95 -36.98 -2.71
N ALA A 16 -16.90 -37.58 -2.15
CA ALA A 16 -16.35 -38.85 -2.63
C ALA A 16 -17.36 -40.01 -2.51
N ASN A 17 -18.28 -39.93 -1.55
CA ASN A 17 -19.37 -40.90 -1.36
C ASN A 17 -20.67 -40.49 -2.08
N SER A 18 -20.65 -39.40 -2.85
CA SER A 18 -21.82 -38.89 -3.56
C SER A 18 -22.18 -39.76 -4.76
N SER A 19 -23.46 -40.08 -4.90
CA SER A 19 -23.99 -40.77 -6.09
C SER A 19 -24.44 -39.79 -7.19
N LEU A 20 -24.19 -38.49 -7.02
CA LEU A 20 -24.72 -37.42 -7.89
C LEU A 20 -23.69 -36.85 -8.87
N GLY A 21 -22.53 -37.50 -9.04
CA GLY A 21 -21.55 -37.13 -10.06
C GLY A 21 -20.66 -35.93 -9.71
N HIS A 22 -20.53 -35.60 -8.42
CA HIS A 22 -19.55 -34.61 -7.98
C HIS A 22 -18.13 -35.14 -8.19
N GLN A 23 -17.31 -34.35 -8.87
CA GLN A 23 -15.86 -34.50 -8.76
C GLN A 23 -15.45 -34.14 -7.33
N ALA A 24 -14.34 -34.69 -6.83
CA ALA A 24 -13.87 -34.58 -5.43
C ALA A 24 -13.48 -33.16 -4.96
N LYS A 25 -14.03 -32.10 -5.56
CA LYS A 25 -13.74 -30.71 -5.22
C LYS A 25 -14.76 -30.22 -4.17
N PRO A 26 -14.33 -29.96 -2.93
CA PRO A 26 -15.20 -29.36 -1.91
C PRO A 26 -15.67 -27.99 -2.37
N ALA A 27 -16.97 -27.71 -2.21
CA ALA A 27 -17.55 -26.43 -2.60
C ALA A 27 -17.23 -25.34 -1.57
N ALA A 28 -17.10 -24.10 -2.03
CA ALA A 28 -16.82 -22.93 -1.19
C ALA A 28 -18.08 -22.32 -0.54
N TYR A 29 -19.23 -22.99 -0.64
CA TYR A 29 -20.55 -22.45 -0.27
C TYR A 29 -21.46 -23.51 0.34
N SER A 30 -22.42 -23.07 1.17
CA SER A 30 -23.45 -23.94 1.75
C SER A 30 -24.71 -24.04 0.89
N SER A 31 -24.83 -23.19 -0.15
CA SER A 31 -26.00 -23.02 -1.02
C SER A 31 -25.60 -22.92 -2.49
N ILE A 32 -26.32 -23.61 -3.40
CA ILE A 32 -26.15 -23.47 -4.86
C ILE A 32 -26.64 -22.11 -5.37
N MET A 33 -27.46 -21.42 -4.56
CA MET A 33 -27.97 -20.10 -4.88
C MET A 33 -26.99 -18.98 -4.50
N ASP A 34 -25.83 -19.29 -3.93
CA ASP A 34 -24.78 -18.31 -3.66
C ASP A 34 -24.08 -17.86 -4.96
N TYR A 35 -23.73 -16.57 -5.02
CA TYR A 35 -23.01 -15.98 -6.14
C TYR A 35 -21.52 -16.31 -6.12
N GLY A 36 -21.16 -17.51 -6.56
CA GLY A 36 -19.76 -17.97 -6.54
C GLY A 36 -18.82 -17.10 -7.36
N ALA A 37 -17.59 -16.86 -6.90
CA ALA A 37 -16.63 -16.03 -7.63
C ALA A 37 -16.15 -16.67 -8.94
N SER A 38 -16.21 -18.01 -9.01
CA SER A 38 -15.81 -18.81 -10.14
C SER A 38 -16.77 -19.97 -10.33
N ILE A 39 -17.08 -20.30 -11.58
CA ILE A 39 -17.87 -21.50 -11.93
C ILE A 39 -17.20 -22.79 -11.44
N PHE A 40 -15.88 -22.76 -11.22
CA PHE A 40 -15.15 -23.90 -10.70
C PHE A 40 -15.39 -24.15 -9.21
N ASP A 41 -15.93 -23.16 -8.48
CA ASP A 41 -16.13 -23.20 -7.04
C ASP A 41 -17.62 -23.26 -6.65
N GLU A 42 -18.50 -23.26 -7.65
CA GLU A 42 -19.95 -23.43 -7.51
C GLU A 42 -20.36 -24.87 -7.17
N LEU A 43 -21.50 -24.99 -6.49
CA LEU A 43 -22.14 -26.27 -6.22
C LEU A 43 -22.85 -26.80 -7.48
N LEU A 44 -22.60 -28.06 -7.84
CA LEU A 44 -23.33 -28.73 -8.94
C LEU A 44 -24.70 -29.29 -8.52
N VAL A 45 -24.98 -29.35 -7.22
CA VAL A 45 -26.26 -29.82 -6.64
C VAL A 45 -26.63 -28.96 -5.42
N PHE A 46 -27.87 -29.10 -4.94
CA PHE A 46 -28.31 -28.43 -3.72
C PHE A 46 -27.36 -28.65 -2.53
N GLY A 47 -26.90 -27.55 -1.95
CA GLY A 47 -26.10 -27.47 -0.74
C GLY A 47 -26.88 -27.92 0.51
N LYS A 48 -26.18 -28.02 1.64
CA LYS A 48 -26.82 -28.40 2.92
C LYS A 48 -27.84 -27.35 3.35
N TYR A 49 -27.56 -26.07 3.11
CA TYR A 49 -28.52 -24.99 3.38
C TYR A 49 -29.76 -25.09 2.49
N ASP A 50 -29.59 -25.31 1.18
CA ASP A 50 -30.72 -25.43 0.24
C ASP A 50 -31.70 -26.53 0.69
N LYS A 51 -31.17 -27.68 1.09
CA LYS A 51 -31.97 -28.80 1.59
C LYS A 51 -32.72 -28.44 2.86
N ALA A 52 -32.05 -27.78 3.81
CA ALA A 52 -32.68 -27.32 5.05
C ALA A 52 -33.78 -26.28 4.78
N ALA A 53 -33.52 -25.33 3.88
CA ALA A 53 -34.48 -24.31 3.47
C ALA A 53 -35.71 -24.92 2.79
N LEU A 54 -35.52 -25.90 1.91
CA LEU A 54 -36.62 -26.62 1.25
C LEU A 54 -37.49 -27.40 2.27
N LYS A 55 -36.88 -28.07 3.25
CA LYS A 55 -37.62 -28.73 4.34
C LYS A 55 -38.43 -27.73 5.16
N PHE A 56 -37.82 -26.60 5.52
CA PHE A 56 -38.50 -25.56 6.30
C PHE A 56 -39.67 -24.93 5.54
N ALA A 57 -39.47 -24.61 4.25
CA ALA A 57 -40.46 -23.93 3.43
C ALA A 57 -41.64 -24.84 3.06
N TYR A 58 -41.37 -26.10 2.66
CA TYR A 58 -42.40 -26.97 2.09
C TYR A 58 -42.91 -28.05 3.04
N ALA A 59 -42.07 -28.58 3.93
CA ALA A 59 -42.46 -29.60 4.89
C ALA A 59 -42.82 -29.02 6.27
N ARG A 60 -42.56 -27.73 6.51
CA ARG A 60 -42.70 -27.08 7.82
C ARG A 60 -41.91 -27.85 8.90
N GLU A 61 -40.70 -28.25 8.53
CA GLU A 61 -39.77 -28.99 9.37
C GLU A 61 -38.43 -28.26 9.47
N ILE A 62 -37.85 -28.19 10.67
CA ILE A 62 -36.53 -27.59 10.91
C ILE A 62 -35.50 -28.66 11.29
N GLU A 63 -34.29 -28.57 10.77
CA GLU A 63 -33.22 -29.48 11.13
C GLU A 63 -32.65 -29.20 12.53
N THR A 64 -32.25 -30.27 13.20
CA THR A 64 -31.66 -30.24 14.55
C THR A 64 -30.15 -30.52 14.48
N ASN A 65 -29.45 -30.30 15.59
CA ASN A 65 -28.04 -30.69 15.71
C ASN A 65 -27.82 -32.21 15.76
N GLU A 66 -28.89 -32.99 15.92
CA GLU A 66 -28.84 -34.46 15.98
C GLU A 66 -28.92 -35.12 14.60
N PHE A 67 -28.31 -36.29 14.46
CA PHE A 67 -28.36 -37.10 13.24
C PHE A 67 -29.30 -38.31 13.39
N ILE A 68 -29.91 -38.77 12.28
CA ILE A 68 -30.83 -39.93 12.24
C ILE A 68 -30.08 -41.26 12.50
N GLY A 69 -28.76 -41.25 12.42
CA GLY A 69 -27.87 -42.34 12.78
C GLY A 69 -26.46 -42.13 12.21
N GLU A 70 -25.42 -42.69 12.84
CA GLU A 70 -24.02 -42.42 12.49
C GLU A 70 -23.63 -42.87 11.06
N SER A 71 -24.36 -43.82 10.47
CA SER A 71 -24.11 -44.37 9.12
C SER A 71 -25.12 -43.94 8.06
N VAL A 72 -26.18 -43.21 8.44
CA VAL A 72 -27.20 -42.77 7.49
C VAL A 72 -26.65 -41.59 6.68
N ARG A 73 -26.62 -41.74 5.35
CA ARG A 73 -26.17 -40.72 4.40
C ARG A 73 -27.22 -40.47 3.34
N ASP A 74 -27.29 -39.24 2.84
CA ASP A 74 -28.09 -38.92 1.67
C ASP A 74 -27.33 -39.19 0.36
N LYS A 75 -27.94 -38.87 -0.79
CA LYS A 75 -27.33 -39.06 -2.12
C LYS A 75 -26.08 -38.21 -2.36
N THR A 76 -25.83 -37.19 -1.54
CA THR A 76 -24.60 -36.38 -1.58
C THR A 76 -23.51 -36.92 -0.66
N GLY A 77 -23.76 -38.04 0.04
CA GLY A 77 -22.83 -38.61 1.02
C GLY A 77 -22.80 -37.88 2.36
N ALA A 78 -23.69 -36.90 2.59
CA ALA A 78 -23.76 -36.12 3.82
C ALA A 78 -24.62 -36.83 4.89
N GLN A 79 -24.29 -36.63 6.16
CA GLN A 79 -25.08 -37.16 7.28
C GLN A 79 -26.48 -36.52 7.33
N VAL A 80 -27.50 -37.34 7.55
CA VAL A 80 -28.89 -36.85 7.61
C VAL A 80 -29.23 -36.39 9.02
N ARG A 81 -29.54 -35.10 9.18
CA ARG A 81 -30.01 -34.50 10.44
C ARG A 81 -31.46 -34.90 10.74
N LYS A 82 -31.80 -35.09 12.02
CA LYS A 82 -33.20 -35.21 12.48
C LYS A 82 -33.91 -33.89 12.27
N THR A 83 -35.21 -33.95 11.97
CA THR A 83 -36.07 -32.78 11.83
C THR A 83 -37.05 -32.66 12.99
N TYR A 84 -37.48 -31.43 13.26
CA TYR A 84 -38.50 -31.07 14.25
C TYR A 84 -39.66 -30.39 13.52
N SER A 85 -40.89 -30.85 13.77
CA SER A 85 -42.08 -30.36 13.07
C SER A 85 -42.57 -29.04 13.66
N LEU A 86 -42.95 -28.10 12.79
CA LEU A 86 -43.52 -26.81 13.17
C LEU A 86 -45.05 -26.79 13.14
N ALA A 87 -45.69 -27.92 12.81
CA ALA A 87 -47.14 -28.00 12.58
C ALA A 87 -47.98 -27.51 13.78
N GLU A 88 -47.56 -27.80 15.01
CA GLU A 88 -48.26 -27.32 16.20
C GLU A 88 -48.17 -25.79 16.34
N TYR A 89 -46.99 -25.23 16.10
CA TYR A 89 -46.74 -23.79 16.19
C TYR A 89 -47.46 -23.03 15.08
N ASP A 90 -47.50 -23.60 13.87
CA ASP A 90 -48.25 -23.04 12.74
C ASP A 90 -49.75 -23.03 13.02
N ARG A 91 -50.30 -24.10 13.64
CA ARG A 91 -51.70 -24.13 14.08
C ARG A 91 -51.98 -23.01 15.10
N LYS A 92 -51.12 -22.87 16.11
CA LYS A 92 -51.25 -21.81 17.13
C LYS A 92 -51.17 -20.41 16.51
N MET A 93 -50.25 -20.16 15.57
CA MET A 93 -50.18 -18.88 14.86
C MET A 93 -51.37 -18.61 13.95
N SER A 94 -51.99 -19.67 13.41
CA SER A 94 -53.21 -19.53 12.59
C SER A 94 -54.42 -19.15 13.44
N GLU A 95 -54.45 -19.58 14.71
CA GLU A 95 -55.47 -19.22 15.70
C GLU A 95 -55.24 -17.81 16.27
N ASP A 96 -53.98 -17.48 16.61
CA ASP A 96 -53.54 -16.16 17.05
C ASP A 96 -52.13 -15.85 16.57
N TYR A 97 -52.02 -14.92 15.60
CA TYR A 97 -50.76 -14.50 15.00
C TYR A 97 -49.80 -13.84 16.01
N ASN A 98 -50.28 -13.37 17.16
CA ASN A 98 -49.47 -12.76 18.21
C ASN A 98 -48.92 -13.79 19.23
N THR A 99 -49.24 -15.08 19.10
CA THR A 99 -48.80 -16.12 20.05
C THR A 99 -47.26 -16.17 20.18
N TYR A 100 -46.54 -15.93 19.07
CA TYR A 100 -45.08 -15.91 19.02
C TYR A 100 -44.60 -14.58 18.42
N PRO A 101 -44.61 -13.48 19.19
CA PRO A 101 -44.38 -12.14 18.66
C PRO A 101 -42.96 -11.93 18.12
N THR A 102 -42.00 -12.73 18.58
CA THR A 102 -40.61 -12.75 18.09
C THR A 102 -40.39 -13.77 16.96
N GLY A 103 -41.45 -14.48 16.54
CA GLY A 103 -41.41 -15.58 15.59
C GLY A 103 -41.16 -16.95 16.24
N VAL A 104 -41.69 -18.00 15.59
CA VAL A 104 -41.63 -19.40 16.06
C VAL A 104 -40.19 -19.87 16.29
N ILE A 105 -39.27 -19.54 15.38
CA ILE A 105 -37.87 -19.99 15.50
C ILE A 105 -37.16 -19.35 16.69
N ALA A 106 -37.37 -18.06 16.94
CA ALA A 106 -36.81 -17.39 18.11
C ALA A 106 -37.39 -17.97 19.42
N HIS A 107 -38.69 -18.27 19.42
CA HIS A 107 -39.34 -18.94 20.56
C HIS A 107 -38.73 -20.32 20.83
N LEU A 108 -38.56 -21.17 19.80
CA LEU A 108 -37.93 -22.48 19.95
C LEU A 108 -36.49 -22.38 20.49
N ARG A 109 -35.69 -21.45 19.95
CA ARG A 109 -34.30 -21.23 20.40
C ARG A 109 -34.21 -20.77 21.86
N ALA A 110 -35.16 -19.97 22.32
CA ALA A 110 -35.21 -19.52 23.71
C ALA A 110 -35.62 -20.63 24.71
N ASN A 111 -36.23 -21.71 24.21
CA ASN A 111 -36.82 -22.79 25.01
C ASN A 111 -36.14 -24.15 24.74
N VAL A 112 -34.92 -24.15 24.20
CA VAL A 112 -34.13 -25.39 23.99
C VAL A 112 -34.00 -26.16 25.30
N GLY A 113 -34.25 -27.48 25.23
CA GLY A 113 -34.20 -28.38 26.40
C GLY A 113 -35.45 -28.35 27.29
N THR A 114 -36.42 -27.47 27.02
CA THR A 114 -37.78 -27.55 27.62
C THR A 114 -38.72 -28.24 26.63
N ASP A 115 -39.72 -28.97 27.15
CA ASP A 115 -40.77 -29.62 26.34
C ASP A 115 -40.23 -30.46 25.15
N ASP A 116 -39.12 -31.16 25.38
CA ASP A 116 -38.41 -31.97 24.36
C ASP A 116 -37.98 -31.18 23.10
N ILE A 117 -37.84 -29.85 23.20
CA ILE A 117 -37.34 -29.01 22.11
C ILE A 117 -35.83 -29.26 21.93
N PRO A 118 -35.41 -29.81 20.77
CA PRO A 118 -34.01 -30.11 20.51
C PRO A 118 -33.21 -28.85 20.20
N GLU A 119 -31.89 -28.95 20.30
CA GLU A 119 -31.01 -27.91 19.78
C GLU A 119 -31.12 -27.85 18.24
N LEU A 120 -31.47 -26.68 17.72
CA LEU A 120 -31.71 -26.47 16.29
C LEU A 120 -30.41 -26.24 15.53
N ALA A 121 -30.31 -26.76 14.31
CA ALA A 121 -29.20 -26.44 13.42
C ALA A 121 -29.20 -24.95 13.07
N SER A 122 -28.02 -24.34 13.03
CA SER A 122 -27.84 -22.92 12.74
C SER A 122 -27.12 -22.74 11.42
N TYR A 123 -27.84 -22.25 10.42
CA TYR A 123 -27.29 -21.95 9.10
C TYR A 123 -26.98 -20.45 8.96
N ARG A 124 -25.95 -20.14 8.18
CA ARG A 124 -25.64 -18.76 7.78
C ARG A 124 -25.87 -18.61 6.28
N PHE A 125 -26.57 -17.53 5.92
CA PHE A 125 -26.87 -17.19 4.54
C PHE A 125 -26.84 -15.66 4.41
N CYS A 126 -26.68 -15.19 3.19
CA CYS A 126 -26.85 -13.76 2.88
C CYS A 126 -28.13 -13.59 2.08
N THR A 127 -28.90 -12.57 2.40
CA THR A 127 -30.06 -12.21 1.59
C THR A 127 -29.62 -11.26 0.48
N ASP A 128 -30.35 -11.28 -0.64
CA ASP A 128 -30.06 -10.42 -1.78
C ASP A 128 -30.13 -8.93 -1.40
N GLU A 129 -31.02 -8.57 -0.46
CA GLU A 129 -31.21 -7.19 0.00
C GLU A 129 -30.05 -6.66 0.86
N HIS A 130 -29.21 -7.53 1.41
CA HIS A 130 -28.06 -7.17 2.25
C HIS A 130 -26.71 -7.46 1.58
N THR A 131 -26.74 -7.81 0.29
CA THR A 131 -25.52 -7.77 -0.53
C THR A 131 -25.02 -6.32 -0.55
N THR A 132 -23.75 -6.07 -0.18
CA THR A 132 -23.10 -4.75 0.02
C THR A 132 -23.24 -4.06 1.38
N THR A 133 -24.05 -4.56 2.33
CA THR A 133 -24.10 -3.97 3.70
C THR A 133 -23.21 -4.69 4.70
N SER A 134 -22.72 -5.89 4.35
CA SER A 134 -21.75 -6.63 5.14
C SER A 134 -20.65 -7.17 4.23
N LEU A 135 -19.40 -7.01 4.66
CA LEU A 135 -18.22 -7.52 3.95
C LEU A 135 -18.20 -9.04 3.84
N THR A 136 -18.93 -9.75 4.69
CA THR A 136 -19.08 -11.21 4.59
C THR A 136 -20.17 -11.64 3.59
N CYS A 137 -20.88 -10.69 2.98
CA CYS A 137 -22.05 -10.93 2.14
C CYS A 137 -21.97 -10.32 0.74
N ASP A 138 -20.80 -9.86 0.32
CA ASP A 138 -20.58 -9.37 -1.03
C ASP A 138 -20.65 -10.50 -2.05
N ARG A 139 -21.20 -10.21 -3.24
CA ARG A 139 -21.32 -11.19 -4.33
C ARG A 139 -19.96 -11.44 -4.96
N PHE A 140 -19.73 -12.67 -5.41
CA PHE A 140 -18.50 -13.08 -6.09
C PHE A 140 -17.24 -12.98 -5.22
N ASP A 141 -17.40 -13.13 -3.91
CA ASP A 141 -16.29 -13.28 -2.97
C ASP A 141 -16.21 -14.72 -2.44
N GLU A 142 -15.01 -15.13 -2.07
CA GLU A 142 -14.72 -16.43 -1.50
C GLU A 142 -14.05 -16.29 -0.14
N GLY A 143 -14.34 -17.22 0.77
CA GLY A 143 -13.79 -17.21 2.12
C GLY A 143 -14.86 -17.35 3.19
N THR A 144 -14.46 -18.01 4.28
CA THR A 144 -15.30 -18.33 5.44
C THR A 144 -15.12 -17.38 6.61
N SER A 145 -14.17 -16.45 6.48
CA SER A 145 -13.83 -15.41 7.44
C SER A 145 -13.48 -14.11 6.70
N LEU A 146 -13.48 -12.97 7.38
CA LEU A 146 -13.06 -11.70 6.78
C LEU A 146 -11.62 -11.76 6.28
N THR A 147 -10.74 -12.45 7.03
CA THR A 147 -9.35 -12.68 6.61
C THR A 147 -9.30 -13.45 5.29
N GLU A 148 -9.97 -14.61 5.19
CA GLU A 148 -10.00 -15.41 3.96
C GLU A 148 -10.62 -14.63 2.77
N ILE A 149 -11.64 -13.80 3.03
CA ILE A 149 -12.24 -12.93 2.00
C ILE A 149 -11.27 -11.85 1.53
N THR A 150 -10.54 -11.22 2.45
CA THR A 150 -9.51 -10.23 2.09
C THR A 150 -8.37 -10.89 1.31
N GLU A 151 -7.92 -12.09 1.70
CA GLU A 151 -6.94 -12.88 0.95
C GLU A 151 -7.42 -13.17 -0.47
N PHE A 152 -8.68 -13.59 -0.64
CA PHE A 152 -9.27 -13.82 -1.96
C PHE A 152 -9.28 -12.55 -2.83
N ARG A 153 -9.71 -11.42 -2.27
CA ARG A 153 -9.73 -10.14 -2.98
C ARG A 153 -8.32 -9.71 -3.41
N ILE A 154 -7.31 -9.94 -2.57
CA ILE A 154 -5.89 -9.72 -2.87
C ILE A 154 -5.40 -10.67 -3.97
N GLN A 155 -5.74 -11.96 -3.90
CA GLN A 155 -5.36 -12.93 -4.92
C GLN A 155 -5.91 -12.54 -6.29
N ARG A 156 -7.18 -12.10 -6.35
CA ARG A 156 -7.81 -11.59 -7.56
C ARG A 156 -7.07 -10.40 -8.18
N TYR A 157 -6.51 -9.51 -7.36
CA TYR A 157 -5.63 -8.44 -7.86
C TYR A 157 -4.43 -9.01 -8.62
N TYR A 158 -3.72 -9.99 -8.04
CA TYR A 158 -2.55 -10.59 -8.68
C TYR A 158 -2.92 -11.38 -9.94
N ASP A 159 -4.00 -12.18 -9.89
CA ASP A 159 -4.45 -13.01 -11.00
C ASP A 159 -4.94 -12.20 -12.21
N SER A 160 -5.43 -10.98 -11.98
CA SER A 160 -5.94 -10.13 -13.05
C SER A 160 -4.85 -9.42 -13.86
N TYR A 161 -3.58 -9.40 -13.42
CA TYR A 161 -2.52 -8.64 -14.08
C TYR A 161 -2.39 -8.98 -15.57
N GLU A 162 -2.26 -10.27 -15.90
CA GLU A 162 -2.07 -10.71 -17.29
C GLU A 162 -3.27 -10.35 -18.18
N THR A 163 -4.50 -10.44 -17.66
CA THR A 163 -5.72 -10.19 -18.44
C THR A 163 -6.06 -8.70 -18.57
N ALA A 164 -5.77 -7.92 -17.53
CA ALA A 164 -6.05 -6.50 -17.49
C ALA A 164 -4.98 -5.69 -18.23
N ASN A 165 -3.70 -6.00 -18.03
CA ASN A 165 -2.61 -5.14 -18.48
C ASN A 165 -2.05 -5.50 -19.87
N ARG A 166 -2.22 -6.72 -20.39
CA ARG A 166 -1.61 -7.13 -21.67
C ARG A 166 -2.60 -7.27 -22.82
N ARG A 167 -2.21 -6.96 -24.05
CA ARG A 167 -3.10 -7.08 -25.22
C ARG A 167 -3.73 -8.46 -25.36
N ASN A 168 -2.96 -9.54 -25.17
CA ASN A 168 -3.42 -10.94 -25.26
C ASN A 168 -4.28 -11.23 -26.52
N GLY A 169 -3.84 -10.75 -27.68
CA GLY A 169 -4.54 -10.96 -28.95
C GLY A 169 -5.81 -10.13 -29.14
N ARG A 170 -6.14 -9.18 -28.26
CA ARG A 170 -7.24 -8.23 -28.48
C ARG A 170 -7.00 -7.38 -29.72
N ASP A 171 -8.00 -7.34 -30.61
CA ASP A 171 -7.98 -6.51 -31.82
C ASP A 171 -7.85 -5.01 -31.47
N PHE A 172 -8.56 -4.58 -30.42
CA PHE A 172 -8.49 -3.22 -29.90
C PHE A 172 -7.87 -3.22 -28.50
N PHE A 173 -6.68 -2.61 -28.40
CA PHE A 173 -6.00 -2.32 -27.14
C PHE A 173 -5.21 -1.03 -27.31
N SER A 174 -5.47 -0.05 -26.47
CA SER A 174 -5.04 1.35 -26.64
C SER A 174 -4.92 2.04 -25.29
N GLN A 175 -4.28 3.21 -25.27
CA GLN A 175 -4.14 4.05 -24.09
C GLN A 175 -5.48 4.37 -23.39
N TYR A 176 -6.61 4.33 -24.10
CA TYR A 176 -7.94 4.52 -23.48
C TYR A 176 -8.24 3.46 -22.41
N HIS A 177 -7.75 2.22 -22.59
CA HIS A 177 -7.94 1.14 -21.63
C HIS A 177 -7.24 1.40 -20.30
N GLN A 178 -6.29 2.35 -20.24
CA GLN A 178 -5.72 2.81 -18.98
C GLN A 178 -6.81 3.39 -18.05
N TYR A 179 -7.84 4.02 -18.60
CA TYR A 179 -8.97 4.54 -17.83
C TYR A 179 -9.85 3.42 -17.26
N GLU A 180 -10.18 2.43 -18.10
CA GLU A 180 -10.95 1.25 -17.68
C GLU A 180 -10.19 0.46 -16.62
N TYR A 181 -8.89 0.26 -16.84
CA TYR A 181 -7.96 -0.35 -15.90
C TYR A 181 -7.96 0.38 -14.55
N PHE A 182 -7.76 1.70 -14.56
CA PHE A 182 -7.83 2.53 -13.36
C PHE A 182 -9.16 2.35 -12.63
N TRP A 183 -10.29 2.40 -13.35
CA TRP A 183 -11.62 2.31 -12.75
C TRP A 183 -11.88 0.95 -12.10
N GLN A 184 -11.52 -0.13 -12.79
CA GLN A 184 -11.63 -1.50 -12.28
C GLN A 184 -10.75 -1.68 -11.04
N ARG A 185 -9.49 -1.23 -11.11
CA ARG A 185 -8.55 -1.35 -10.00
C ARG A 185 -8.97 -0.54 -8.78
N MET A 186 -9.52 0.66 -8.99
CA MET A 186 -10.09 1.47 -7.92
C MET A 186 -11.23 0.74 -7.19
N TYR A 187 -12.11 0.05 -7.93
CA TYR A 187 -13.21 -0.71 -7.35
C TYR A 187 -12.72 -1.94 -6.56
N GLU A 188 -11.76 -2.70 -7.10
CA GLU A 188 -11.15 -3.83 -6.39
C GLU A 188 -10.42 -3.39 -5.11
N PHE A 189 -9.67 -2.29 -5.19
CA PHE A 189 -8.95 -1.72 -4.06
C PHE A 189 -9.90 -1.18 -3.00
N GLN A 190 -11.01 -0.56 -3.39
CA GLN A 190 -12.04 -0.12 -2.44
C GLN A 190 -12.56 -1.32 -1.63
N LYS A 191 -12.91 -2.43 -2.29
CA LYS A 191 -13.36 -3.65 -1.59
C LYS A 191 -12.32 -4.17 -0.59
N ILE A 192 -11.03 -4.20 -0.93
CA ILE A 192 -9.99 -4.62 0.01
C ILE A 192 -9.91 -3.67 1.20
N ARG A 193 -10.04 -2.35 0.95
CA ARG A 193 -9.96 -1.30 1.97
C ARG A 193 -11.12 -1.28 2.93
N ASP A 194 -12.33 -1.65 2.50
CA ASP A 194 -13.56 -1.46 3.29
C ASP A 194 -13.59 -2.20 4.63
N ILE A 195 -12.70 -3.17 4.85
CA ILE A 195 -12.48 -3.80 6.17
C ILE A 195 -12.25 -2.79 7.31
N VAL A 196 -11.69 -1.63 6.99
CA VAL A 196 -11.47 -0.56 7.96
C VAL A 196 -12.77 0.03 8.52
N GLU A 197 -13.88 -0.05 7.78
CA GLU A 197 -15.18 0.40 8.28
C GLU A 197 -15.67 -0.50 9.42
N ASN A 198 -15.46 -1.82 9.32
CA ASN A 198 -15.75 -2.75 10.43
C ASN A 198 -14.86 -2.46 11.66
N VAL A 199 -13.59 -2.10 11.44
CA VAL A 199 -12.70 -1.69 12.53
C VAL A 199 -13.27 -0.46 13.23
N GLY A 200 -13.67 0.55 12.46
CA GLY A 200 -14.25 1.78 12.99
C GLY A 200 -15.56 1.57 13.74
N GLU A 201 -16.44 0.69 13.25
CA GLU A 201 -17.69 0.33 13.95
C GLU A 201 -17.40 -0.32 15.31
N ILE A 202 -16.51 -1.33 15.33
CA ILE A 202 -16.13 -2.02 16.57
C ILE A 202 -15.49 -1.04 17.56
N ASP A 203 -14.54 -0.23 17.10
CA ASP A 203 -13.88 0.79 17.91
C ASP A 203 -14.89 1.77 18.53
N PHE A 204 -15.82 2.28 17.72
CA PHE A 204 -16.87 3.21 18.18
C PHE A 204 -17.74 2.59 19.28
N VAL A 205 -18.21 1.35 19.09
CA VAL A 205 -19.07 0.65 20.05
C VAL A 205 -18.34 0.45 21.38
N PHE A 206 -17.10 -0.04 21.35
CA PHE A 206 -16.34 -0.26 22.58
C PHE A 206 -15.91 1.05 23.24
N ALA A 207 -15.49 2.05 22.47
CA ALA A 207 -15.14 3.37 22.99
C ALA A 207 -16.32 4.00 23.74
N ARG A 208 -17.53 3.90 23.18
CA ARG A 208 -18.76 4.35 23.83
C ARG A 208 -19.04 3.58 25.13
N TYR A 209 -18.85 2.27 25.12
CA TYR A 209 -19.09 1.42 26.29
C TYR A 209 -18.15 1.75 27.46
N ILE A 210 -16.87 2.00 27.19
CA ILE A 210 -15.86 2.30 28.23
C ILE A 210 -15.75 3.80 28.56
N GLY A 211 -16.52 4.67 27.89
CA GLY A 211 -16.46 6.12 28.08
C GLY A 211 -15.20 6.79 27.50
N ALA A 212 -14.55 6.16 26.52
CA ALA A 212 -13.43 6.73 25.78
C ALA A 212 -13.92 7.75 24.72
N ASN A 213 -12.99 8.50 24.15
CA ASN A 213 -13.29 9.47 23.09
C ASN A 213 -13.68 8.75 21.80
N THR A 214 -14.95 8.81 21.40
CA THR A 214 -15.49 8.12 20.21
C THR A 214 -15.14 8.79 18.87
N THR A 215 -14.53 9.98 18.88
CA THR A 215 -14.26 10.76 17.67
C THR A 215 -12.76 10.85 17.37
N ASN A 216 -11.91 10.93 18.40
CA ASN A 216 -10.47 11.18 18.22
C ASN A 216 -9.55 10.08 18.76
N ASN A 217 -10.10 8.91 19.10
CA ASN A 217 -9.29 7.76 19.56
C ASN A 217 -8.52 7.06 18.43
N LYS A 218 -8.78 7.34 17.14
CA LYS A 218 -8.03 6.78 16.00
C LYS A 218 -7.94 5.25 16.00
N GLY A 219 -8.98 4.54 16.46
CA GLY A 219 -8.95 3.08 16.51
C GLY A 219 -8.18 2.49 17.70
N GLN A 220 -7.70 3.32 18.63
CA GLN A 220 -6.90 2.88 19.78
C GLN A 220 -7.63 1.87 20.67
N VAL A 221 -8.95 1.97 20.80
CA VAL A 221 -9.72 1.05 21.66
C VAL A 221 -9.77 -0.32 21.00
N PHE A 222 -10.06 -0.37 19.71
CA PHE A 222 -10.00 -1.62 18.95
C PHE A 222 -8.60 -2.23 18.95
N GLU A 223 -7.58 -1.41 18.73
CA GLU A 223 -6.18 -1.85 18.71
C GLU A 223 -5.77 -2.46 20.05
N GLU A 224 -6.06 -1.79 21.17
CA GLU A 224 -5.75 -2.31 22.51
C GLU A 224 -6.45 -3.64 22.79
N ILE A 225 -7.73 -3.78 22.39
CA ILE A 225 -8.45 -5.05 22.52
C ILE A 225 -7.78 -6.12 21.65
N ALA A 226 -7.44 -5.79 20.40
CA ALA A 226 -6.89 -6.74 19.46
C ALA A 226 -5.47 -7.19 19.84
N GLU A 227 -4.57 -6.28 20.19
CA GLU A 227 -3.19 -6.61 20.58
C GLU A 227 -3.15 -7.54 21.80
N ASN A 228 -4.02 -7.30 22.79
CA ASN A 228 -4.06 -8.11 24.00
C ASN A 228 -4.66 -9.51 23.80
N ASN A 229 -5.56 -9.67 22.83
CA ASN A 229 -6.37 -10.88 22.71
C ASN A 229 -6.06 -11.70 21.45
N CYS A 230 -5.76 -11.06 20.33
CA CYS A 230 -5.62 -11.67 19.01
C CYS A 230 -4.20 -12.13 18.69
N LEU A 231 -3.19 -11.60 19.40
CA LEU A 231 -1.79 -11.94 19.19
C LEU A 231 -1.26 -12.86 20.30
N ASP A 232 -0.32 -13.74 19.94
CA ASP A 232 0.50 -14.49 20.89
C ASP A 232 1.64 -13.62 21.47
N TRP A 233 2.43 -14.16 22.40
CA TRP A 233 3.53 -13.42 23.04
C TRP A 233 4.67 -13.02 22.09
N ARG A 234 4.69 -13.55 20.87
CA ARG A 234 5.65 -13.21 19.80
C ARG A 234 5.07 -12.22 18.80
N GLY A 235 3.80 -11.83 18.95
CA GLY A 235 3.09 -10.97 18.01
C GLY A 235 2.49 -11.70 16.81
N ASN A 236 2.36 -13.03 16.83
CA ASN A 236 1.69 -13.76 15.75
C ASN A 236 0.17 -13.87 15.99
N PRO A 237 -0.66 -13.85 14.93
CA PRO A 237 -2.09 -14.11 15.05
C PRO A 237 -2.39 -15.47 15.68
N LYS A 238 -3.26 -15.48 16.70
CA LYS A 238 -3.77 -16.74 17.29
C LYS A 238 -4.78 -17.41 16.34
N PRO A 239 -4.87 -18.75 16.33
CA PRO A 239 -5.85 -19.46 15.50
C PRO A 239 -7.29 -19.08 15.83
N LEU A 240 -8.05 -18.62 14.84
CA LEU A 240 -9.45 -18.15 15.00
C LEU A 240 -10.38 -19.25 15.53
N ASP A 241 -10.15 -20.52 15.17
CA ASP A 241 -10.98 -21.65 15.61
C ASP A 241 -10.82 -21.99 17.09
N SER A 242 -9.77 -21.49 17.75
CA SER A 242 -9.56 -21.66 19.19
C SER A 242 -10.25 -20.57 20.04
N MET A 243 -10.86 -19.57 19.41
CA MET A 243 -11.41 -18.39 20.07
C MET A 243 -12.89 -18.56 20.42
N SER A 244 -13.32 -17.84 21.46
CA SER A 244 -14.75 -17.74 21.80
C SER A 244 -15.55 -17.02 20.72
N ALA A 245 -16.85 -17.28 20.66
CA ALA A 245 -17.74 -16.67 19.67
C ALA A 245 -17.76 -15.13 19.71
N GLY A 246 -17.47 -14.52 20.87
CA GLY A 246 -17.38 -13.06 21.01
C GLY A 246 -16.03 -12.48 20.56
N LEU A 247 -14.93 -13.23 20.73
CA LEU A 247 -13.59 -12.73 20.39
C LEU A 247 -13.23 -12.99 18.93
N ARG A 248 -13.68 -14.12 18.36
CA ARG A 248 -13.36 -14.53 16.99
C ARG A 248 -13.63 -13.43 15.96
N PRO A 249 -14.78 -12.72 15.94
CA PRO A 249 -15.04 -11.67 14.95
C PRO A 249 -14.10 -10.47 15.07
N ILE A 250 -13.70 -10.11 16.29
CA ILE A 250 -12.79 -8.99 16.55
C ILE A 250 -11.41 -9.32 15.97
N CYS A 251 -10.89 -10.51 16.28
CA CYS A 251 -9.59 -10.93 15.80
C CYS A 251 -9.54 -11.21 14.29
N ASP A 252 -10.61 -11.76 13.72
CA ASP A 252 -10.73 -11.91 12.27
C ASP A 252 -10.74 -10.56 11.56
N THR A 253 -11.43 -9.55 12.11
CA THR A 253 -11.42 -8.18 11.59
C THR A 253 -10.02 -7.56 11.70
N TYR A 254 -9.33 -7.73 12.84
CA TYR A 254 -7.99 -7.20 13.05
C TYR A 254 -6.96 -7.80 12.07
N ASN A 255 -7.01 -9.12 11.88
CA ASN A 255 -6.14 -9.82 10.93
C ASN A 255 -6.40 -9.36 9.50
N ALA A 256 -7.67 -9.30 9.09
CA ALA A 256 -8.08 -8.83 7.76
C ALA A 256 -7.67 -7.37 7.50
N ALA A 257 -7.80 -6.49 8.50
CA ALA A 257 -7.42 -5.08 8.38
C ALA A 257 -5.90 -4.89 8.25
N ASN A 258 -5.11 -5.64 9.02
CA ASN A 258 -3.65 -5.64 8.88
C ASN A 258 -3.21 -6.19 7.52
N LEU A 259 -3.84 -7.29 7.07
CA LEU A 259 -3.59 -7.87 5.76
C LEU A 259 -3.88 -6.86 4.62
N ALA A 260 -5.01 -6.16 4.68
CA ALA A 260 -5.36 -5.12 3.71
C ALA A 260 -4.35 -3.96 3.71
N ALA A 261 -3.95 -3.49 4.90
CA ALA A 261 -2.97 -2.41 5.03
C ALA A 261 -1.58 -2.82 4.51
N ASP A 262 -1.11 -4.03 4.85
CA ASP A 262 0.16 -4.56 4.35
C ASP A 262 0.11 -4.77 2.83
N PHE A 263 -1.00 -5.26 2.27
CA PHE A 263 -1.19 -5.35 0.83
C PHE A 263 -1.00 -4.00 0.10
N PHE A 264 -1.65 -2.93 0.58
CA PHE A 264 -1.49 -1.63 -0.08
C PHE A 264 -0.08 -1.06 0.09
N LEU A 265 0.59 -1.33 1.23
CA LEU A 265 1.99 -0.99 1.39
C LEU A 265 2.87 -1.77 0.40
N ASP A 266 2.60 -3.05 0.19
CA ASP A 266 3.33 -3.90 -0.76
C ASP A 266 3.14 -3.40 -2.20
N VAL A 267 1.91 -3.10 -2.62
CA VAL A 267 1.63 -2.50 -3.94
C VAL A 267 2.34 -1.15 -4.09
N LEU A 268 2.27 -0.29 -3.08
CA LEU A 268 2.91 1.03 -3.09
C LEU A 268 4.45 0.90 -3.21
N THR A 269 5.04 0.01 -2.42
CA THR A 269 6.50 -0.16 -2.33
C THR A 269 7.10 -1.09 -3.38
N ALA A 270 6.29 -1.85 -4.12
CA ALA A 270 6.75 -2.73 -5.18
C ALA A 270 7.67 -2.00 -6.19
N PRO A 271 8.83 -2.54 -6.55
CA PRO A 271 9.73 -1.87 -7.48
C PRO A 271 9.16 -1.83 -8.91
N ASP A 272 9.72 -0.96 -9.74
CA ASP A 272 9.58 -1.07 -11.20
C ASP A 272 10.34 -2.33 -11.69
N LYS A 273 10.08 -2.79 -12.91
CA LYS A 273 10.92 -3.84 -13.51
C LYS A 273 12.26 -3.21 -13.92
N VAL A 274 13.30 -3.48 -13.12
CA VAL A 274 14.62 -2.83 -13.23
C VAL A 274 15.68 -3.91 -13.40
N CYS A 275 16.57 -3.65 -14.35
CA CYS A 275 17.72 -4.48 -14.69
C CYS A 275 18.99 -3.88 -14.11
N GLU A 276 19.83 -4.70 -13.49
CA GLU A 276 21.21 -4.38 -13.17
C GLU A 276 22.11 -4.71 -14.37
N LEU A 277 22.84 -3.70 -14.84
CA LEU A 277 23.69 -3.76 -16.01
C LEU A 277 25.15 -3.59 -15.63
N GLU A 278 26.00 -4.38 -16.26
CA GLU A 278 27.45 -4.26 -16.23
C GLU A 278 27.97 -3.92 -17.62
N GLU A 279 28.54 -2.74 -17.77
CA GLU A 279 29.17 -2.29 -19.00
C GLU A 279 30.68 -2.56 -18.91
N LEU A 280 31.15 -3.46 -19.77
CA LEU A 280 32.55 -3.90 -19.79
C LEU A 280 33.43 -2.81 -20.39
N SER A 281 34.48 -2.42 -19.67
CA SER A 281 35.40 -1.37 -20.12
C SER A 281 36.21 -1.79 -21.36
N GLY A 282 36.49 -3.10 -21.49
CA GLY A 282 37.33 -3.67 -22.54
C GLY A 282 38.80 -3.24 -22.47
N ILE A 283 39.20 -2.46 -21.46
CA ILE A 283 40.55 -1.90 -21.29
C ILE A 283 41.12 -2.42 -19.97
N ASP A 284 42.28 -3.07 -20.05
CA ASP A 284 42.96 -3.60 -18.88
C ASP A 284 43.27 -2.49 -17.85
N GLY A 285 42.96 -2.74 -16.58
CA GLY A 285 43.08 -1.78 -15.49
C GLY A 285 41.96 -0.73 -15.37
N VAL A 286 40.98 -0.69 -16.29
CA VAL A 286 39.80 0.19 -16.16
C VAL A 286 38.62 -0.60 -15.61
N PRO A 287 38.01 -0.21 -14.47
CA PRO A 287 36.90 -0.95 -13.89
C PRO A 287 35.64 -0.89 -14.77
N ASN A 288 34.85 -1.96 -14.74
CA ASN A 288 33.54 -2.01 -15.37
C ASN A 288 32.58 -1.01 -14.72
N ARG A 289 31.62 -0.51 -15.50
CA ARG A 289 30.61 0.42 -15.01
C ARG A 289 29.32 -0.34 -14.70
N TYR A 290 28.81 -0.14 -13.50
CA TYR A 290 27.53 -0.71 -13.06
C TYR A 290 26.44 0.35 -13.07
N ARG A 291 25.25 0.00 -13.56
CA ARG A 291 24.09 0.89 -13.52
C ARG A 291 22.79 0.10 -13.49
N PHE A 292 21.75 0.74 -12.96
CA PHE A 292 20.39 0.24 -13.06
C PHE A 292 19.66 0.90 -14.23
N ALA A 293 18.84 0.14 -14.93
CA ALA A 293 17.97 0.65 -16.00
C ALA A 293 16.61 -0.02 -15.93
N LYS A 294 15.54 0.73 -16.18
CA LYS A 294 14.20 0.14 -16.28
C LYS A 294 14.07 -0.67 -17.55
N LEU A 295 13.33 -1.77 -17.49
CA LEU A 295 13.03 -2.56 -18.68
C LEU A 295 12.26 -1.75 -19.72
N SER A 296 11.40 -0.81 -19.29
CA SER A 296 10.72 0.13 -20.20
C SER A 296 11.70 0.99 -21.00
N ASP A 297 12.74 1.50 -20.36
CA ASP A 297 13.69 2.41 -21.00
C ASP A 297 14.58 1.64 -21.98
N LEU A 298 14.98 0.42 -21.61
CA LEU A 298 15.69 -0.49 -22.49
C LEU A 298 14.85 -0.88 -23.69
N TRP A 299 13.57 -1.21 -23.49
CA TRP A 299 12.66 -1.52 -24.58
C TRP A 299 12.52 -0.34 -25.54
N LEU A 300 12.22 0.86 -25.03
CA LEU A 300 12.07 2.06 -25.86
C LEU A 300 13.34 2.40 -26.65
N THR A 301 14.51 2.12 -26.09
CA THR A 301 15.81 2.40 -26.71
C THR A 301 16.17 1.37 -27.79
N TYR A 302 15.94 0.07 -27.53
CA TYR A 302 16.52 -1.01 -28.33
C TYR A 302 15.52 -1.79 -29.19
N GLN A 303 14.20 -1.60 -29.03
CA GLN A 303 13.17 -2.34 -29.77
C GLN A 303 13.32 -2.28 -31.29
N THR A 304 13.88 -1.21 -31.85
CA THR A 304 14.07 -1.04 -33.30
C THR A 304 15.11 -1.99 -33.90
N GLY A 305 16.02 -2.51 -33.07
CA GLY A 305 17.01 -3.51 -33.46
C GLY A 305 16.53 -4.96 -33.28
N MET A 306 15.31 -5.16 -32.77
CA MET A 306 14.71 -6.47 -32.51
C MET A 306 13.84 -6.93 -33.68
N SER A 307 13.49 -8.22 -33.68
CA SER A 307 12.60 -8.85 -34.63
C SER A 307 11.21 -8.20 -34.66
N LEU A 308 10.59 -8.22 -35.84
CA LEU A 308 9.22 -7.78 -36.04
C LEU A 308 8.23 -8.78 -35.43
N ASN A 309 7.05 -8.29 -35.07
CA ASN A 309 5.97 -9.01 -34.40
C ASN A 309 6.35 -9.59 -33.02
N ARG A 310 7.15 -8.83 -32.26
CA ARG A 310 7.60 -9.19 -30.91
C ARG A 310 6.82 -8.44 -29.84
N ASP A 311 6.34 -9.17 -28.84
CA ASP A 311 5.66 -8.61 -27.67
C ASP A 311 6.63 -7.85 -26.75
N VAL A 312 6.06 -7.00 -25.89
CA VAL A 312 6.83 -6.30 -24.86
C VAL A 312 7.42 -7.32 -23.89
N PRO A 313 8.74 -7.29 -23.61
CA PRO A 313 9.40 -8.24 -22.75
C PRO A 313 8.93 -8.08 -21.30
N THR A 314 8.87 -9.20 -20.61
CA THR A 314 8.44 -9.30 -19.21
C THR A 314 9.62 -9.42 -18.25
N SER A 315 10.80 -9.72 -18.80
CA SER A 315 12.06 -9.91 -18.09
C SER A 315 13.19 -9.17 -18.82
N CYS A 316 14.16 -8.69 -18.05
CA CYS A 316 15.44 -8.15 -18.48
C CYS A 316 16.31 -9.18 -19.22
N PHE A 317 16.03 -10.47 -19.02
CA PHE A 317 16.74 -11.58 -19.68
C PHE A 317 16.11 -12.01 -21.01
N ASP A 318 15.28 -11.14 -21.61
CA ASP A 318 14.79 -11.33 -22.98
C ASP A 318 15.95 -11.58 -23.95
N GLU A 319 15.87 -12.69 -24.70
CA GLU A 319 16.99 -13.19 -25.50
C GLU A 319 17.52 -12.16 -26.50
N GLU A 320 16.63 -11.47 -27.22
CA GLU A 320 17.05 -10.49 -28.23
C GLU A 320 17.60 -9.21 -27.60
N LEU A 321 16.97 -8.75 -26.51
CA LEU A 321 17.49 -7.62 -25.75
C LEU A 321 18.92 -7.89 -25.27
N VAL A 322 19.17 -9.06 -24.67
CA VAL A 322 20.51 -9.47 -24.23
C VAL A 322 21.49 -9.51 -25.40
N GLN A 323 21.10 -10.04 -26.57
CA GLN A 323 21.97 -10.07 -27.75
C GLN A 323 22.28 -8.68 -28.31
N ILE A 324 21.34 -7.74 -28.27
CA ILE A 324 21.56 -6.35 -28.71
C ILE A 324 22.50 -5.62 -27.74
N LEU A 325 22.33 -5.84 -26.44
CA LEU A 325 23.16 -5.24 -25.40
C LEU A 325 24.62 -5.72 -25.46
N LYS A 326 24.85 -6.99 -25.81
CA LYS A 326 26.20 -7.52 -26.05
C LYS A 326 26.92 -6.90 -27.25
N LYS A 327 26.17 -6.39 -28.23
CA LYS A 327 26.71 -5.77 -29.45
C LYS A 327 26.95 -4.26 -29.33
N GLN A 328 26.72 -3.67 -28.16
CA GLN A 328 27.01 -2.25 -27.93
C GLN A 328 28.52 -2.00 -27.96
N ALA A 329 28.91 -0.74 -28.16
CA ALA A 329 30.33 -0.35 -28.29
C ALA A 329 31.18 -0.82 -27.10
N ASN A 330 30.62 -0.69 -25.89
CA ASN A 330 31.03 -1.43 -24.72
C ASN A 330 30.01 -2.55 -24.52
N GLU A 331 30.46 -3.80 -24.39
CA GLU A 331 29.56 -4.92 -24.14
C GLU A 331 28.79 -4.69 -22.84
N ILE A 332 27.46 -4.75 -22.91
CA ILE A 332 26.58 -4.63 -21.75
C ILE A 332 26.06 -6.01 -21.37
N VAL A 333 26.39 -6.45 -20.15
CA VAL A 333 25.96 -7.72 -19.56
C VAL A 333 24.80 -7.47 -18.61
N MET A 334 23.73 -8.27 -18.77
CA MET A 334 22.61 -8.33 -17.82
C MET A 334 23.02 -9.18 -16.61
N ARG A 335 23.02 -8.59 -15.42
CA ARG A 335 23.41 -9.29 -14.18
C ARG A 335 22.21 -9.84 -13.42
N SER A 336 21.21 -9.00 -13.21
CA SER A 336 20.06 -9.32 -12.38
C SER A 336 18.87 -8.42 -12.72
N GLU A 337 17.68 -8.80 -12.25
CA GLU A 337 16.47 -8.01 -12.36
C GLU A 337 15.64 -8.03 -11.07
N THR A 338 14.76 -7.04 -10.89
CA THR A 338 13.81 -7.05 -9.78
C THR A 338 12.82 -8.22 -9.90
N ARG A 339 12.78 -9.08 -8.85
CA ARG A 339 11.93 -10.28 -8.81
C ARG A 339 10.45 -9.94 -8.99
N ASP A 340 9.93 -9.10 -8.11
CA ASP A 340 8.50 -8.78 -8.02
C ASP A 340 8.14 -7.47 -8.75
N GLY A 341 9.06 -6.93 -9.57
CA GLY A 341 8.85 -5.67 -10.28
C GLY A 341 7.93 -5.84 -11.49
N HIS A 342 6.99 -4.91 -11.68
CA HIS A 342 6.19 -4.78 -12.89
C HIS A 342 6.55 -3.49 -13.62
N ILE A 343 6.37 -3.45 -14.94
CA ILE A 343 6.66 -2.25 -15.73
C ILE A 343 5.61 -1.17 -15.41
N TRP A 344 6.07 0.01 -14.99
CA TRP A 344 5.16 1.09 -14.59
C TRP A 344 4.56 1.86 -15.77
N SER A 345 5.21 1.88 -16.93
CA SER A 345 4.78 2.63 -18.11
C SER A 345 4.05 1.74 -19.11
N SER A 346 3.10 2.31 -19.84
CA SER A 346 2.46 1.63 -20.97
C SER A 346 3.44 1.54 -22.13
N LEU A 347 3.49 0.38 -22.78
CA LEU A 347 4.43 0.09 -23.86
C LEU A 347 3.70 -0.49 -25.06
N LYS A 348 4.25 -0.21 -26.24
CA LYS A 348 3.82 -0.77 -27.52
C LYS A 348 4.81 -1.85 -27.94
N ALA A 349 4.29 -2.97 -28.42
CA ALA A 349 5.03 -4.08 -29.00
C ALA A 349 5.63 -3.69 -30.36
N ASN A 350 6.66 -4.41 -30.80
CA ASN A 350 7.22 -4.23 -32.14
C ASN A 350 6.34 -4.96 -33.18
N ASN A 351 5.07 -4.56 -33.30
CA ASN A 351 4.08 -5.23 -34.14
C ASN A 351 3.72 -4.38 -35.37
N PRO A 352 4.08 -4.81 -36.61
CA PRO A 352 3.83 -4.02 -37.82
C PRO A 352 2.34 -3.88 -38.16
N TYR A 353 1.47 -4.72 -37.60
CA TYR A 353 0.02 -4.65 -37.79
C TYR A 353 -0.65 -3.63 -36.87
N GLN A 354 0.10 -3.04 -35.93
CA GLN A 354 -0.39 -2.05 -34.99
C GLN A 354 0.15 -0.67 -35.34
N THR A 355 -0.55 0.06 -36.20
CA THR A 355 -0.07 1.34 -36.75
C THR A 355 -0.65 2.56 -36.05
N ALA A 356 -1.71 2.40 -35.25
CA ALA A 356 -2.32 3.51 -34.53
C ALA A 356 -1.35 4.12 -33.51
N SER A 357 -1.38 5.44 -33.38
CA SER A 357 -0.49 6.19 -32.48
C SER A 357 -0.82 5.95 -31.00
N ASN A 358 -2.06 5.62 -30.68
CA ASN A 358 -2.53 5.34 -29.32
C ASN A 358 -2.56 3.84 -28.99
N SER A 359 -2.08 2.96 -29.89
CA SER A 359 -2.05 1.52 -29.61
C SER A 359 -0.99 1.21 -28.55
N VAL A 360 -1.35 0.34 -27.62
CA VAL A 360 -0.44 -0.21 -26.62
C VAL A 360 -0.58 -1.73 -26.61
N ASP A 361 0.38 -2.40 -26.00
CA ASP A 361 0.39 -3.85 -25.80
C ASP A 361 0.56 -4.24 -24.34
N LEU A 362 1.07 -3.30 -23.55
CA LEU A 362 1.15 -3.36 -22.11
C LEU A 362 0.64 -2.04 -21.52
N LEU A 363 -0.26 -2.11 -20.56
CA LEU A 363 -0.68 -1.00 -19.72
C LEU A 363 0.21 -0.92 -18.49
N GLY A 364 0.71 0.28 -18.21
CA GLY A 364 1.56 0.53 -17.05
C GLY A 364 0.82 0.44 -15.72
N VAL A 365 1.47 -0.11 -14.69
CA VAL A 365 0.89 -0.28 -13.33
C VAL A 365 1.02 0.94 -12.43
N TRP A 366 1.46 2.09 -12.95
CA TRP A 366 1.56 3.31 -12.14
C TRP A 366 0.25 3.71 -11.41
N PRO A 367 -0.98 3.47 -11.93
CA PRO A 367 -2.21 3.82 -11.21
C PRO A 367 -2.35 3.05 -9.90
N ASP A 368 -1.97 1.77 -9.88
CA ASP A 368 -2.07 0.89 -8.71
C ASP A 368 -1.35 1.52 -7.50
N LYS A 369 -0.17 2.10 -7.74
CA LYS A 369 0.64 2.73 -6.69
C LYS A 369 -0.05 3.93 -6.08
N LEU A 370 -0.63 4.79 -6.92
CA LEU A 370 -1.35 5.96 -6.46
C LEU A 370 -2.67 5.56 -5.78
N LEU A 371 -3.37 4.55 -6.31
CA LEU A 371 -4.58 4.01 -5.68
C LEU A 371 -4.28 3.37 -4.32
N ALA A 372 -3.21 2.58 -4.20
CA ALA A 372 -2.79 1.98 -2.94
C ALA A 372 -2.46 3.05 -1.89
N ALA A 373 -1.71 4.09 -2.29
CA ALA A 373 -1.46 5.25 -1.43
C ALA A 373 -2.76 5.94 -0.98
N GLN A 374 -3.73 6.09 -1.87
CA GLN A 374 -5.04 6.64 -1.52
C GLN A 374 -5.76 5.72 -0.53
N MET A 375 -5.89 4.42 -0.79
CA MET A 375 -6.62 3.48 0.07
C MET A 375 -6.04 3.39 1.48
N LEU A 376 -4.72 3.52 1.63
CA LEU A 376 -4.08 3.58 2.94
C LEU A 376 -4.58 4.74 3.80
N VAL A 377 -4.71 5.93 3.21
CA VAL A 377 -5.00 7.17 3.95
C VAL A 377 -6.47 7.60 3.90
N ARG A 378 -7.28 6.91 3.11
CA ARG A 378 -8.67 7.27 2.87
C ARG A 378 -9.53 7.05 4.12
N ARG A 379 -10.28 8.09 4.49
CA ARG A 379 -11.17 8.16 5.67
C ARG A 379 -12.65 8.29 5.32
N ASP A 380 -12.97 8.16 4.04
CA ASP A 380 -14.32 8.16 3.51
C ASP A 380 -14.63 6.83 2.83
N SER A 381 -15.87 6.39 3.01
CA SER A 381 -16.44 5.25 2.30
C SER A 381 -17.44 5.75 1.25
N PRO A 382 -17.46 5.19 0.03
CA PRO A 382 -18.49 5.49 -0.95
C PRO A 382 -19.86 4.88 -0.58
N TYR A 383 -19.94 4.03 0.46
CA TYR A 383 -21.18 3.40 0.90
C TYR A 383 -22.02 4.36 1.75
N ILE A 384 -23.15 4.81 1.18
CA ILE A 384 -24.06 5.79 1.79
C ILE A 384 -24.84 5.20 2.99
N ALA A 385 -24.82 3.88 3.18
CA ALA A 385 -25.65 3.16 4.15
C ALA A 385 -24.95 2.84 5.48
N THR A 386 -23.64 3.07 5.59
CA THR A 386 -22.86 2.88 6.82
C THR A 386 -22.54 4.24 7.44
N GLU A 387 -22.67 4.38 8.75
CA GLU A 387 -22.13 5.57 9.44
C GLU A 387 -20.64 5.67 9.08
N ASN A 388 -20.18 6.85 8.63
CA ASN A 388 -18.79 7.02 8.22
C ASN A 388 -17.90 6.71 9.42
N SER A 389 -17.11 5.63 9.36
CA SER A 389 -15.96 5.56 10.23
C SER A 389 -14.89 6.48 9.64
N SER A 390 -14.29 7.30 10.48
CA SER A 390 -13.25 8.24 10.07
C SER A 390 -11.85 7.64 10.13
N LEU A 391 -11.76 6.33 10.32
CA LEU A 391 -10.52 5.59 10.41
C LEU A 391 -9.93 5.37 9.01
N ALA A 392 -8.60 5.33 8.95
CA ALA A 392 -7.87 4.91 7.76
C ALA A 392 -7.01 3.69 8.08
N LEU A 393 -6.72 2.86 7.08
CA LEU A 393 -5.84 1.69 7.26
C LEU A 393 -4.45 2.08 7.77
N ILE A 394 -3.99 3.28 7.42
CA ILE A 394 -2.72 3.82 7.89
C ILE A 394 -2.71 4.03 9.41
N ASP A 395 -3.87 4.19 10.08
CA ASP A 395 -3.92 4.41 11.53
C ASP A 395 -3.65 3.15 12.35
N LEU A 396 -3.67 1.96 11.72
CA LEU A 396 -3.30 0.70 12.37
C LEU A 396 -1.80 0.71 12.71
N SER A 397 -1.41 0.06 13.81
CA SER A 397 -0.01 0.04 14.29
C SER A 397 1.00 -0.25 13.19
N ASP A 398 2.13 0.47 13.26
CA ASP A 398 3.30 0.37 12.39
C ASP A 398 3.19 0.89 10.94
N LYS A 399 1.97 1.06 10.38
CA LYS A 399 1.79 1.39 8.95
C LYS A 399 2.30 2.79 8.60
N ILE A 400 2.05 3.77 9.47
CA ILE A 400 2.59 5.13 9.34
C ILE A 400 4.13 5.11 9.20
N THR A 401 4.82 4.34 10.04
CA THR A 401 6.29 4.24 10.01
C THR A 401 6.80 3.60 8.73
N LYS A 402 6.12 2.55 8.23
CA LYS A 402 6.45 1.91 6.95
C LYS A 402 6.28 2.88 5.78
N LEU A 403 5.19 3.64 5.75
CA LEU A 403 4.96 4.68 4.74
C LEU A 403 6.07 5.74 4.77
N TYR A 404 6.45 6.25 5.94
CA TYR A 404 7.56 7.21 6.04
C TYR A 404 8.89 6.63 5.59
N THR A 405 9.17 5.37 5.93
CA THR A 405 10.40 4.69 5.52
C THR A 405 10.47 4.64 3.99
N HIS A 406 9.36 4.29 3.33
CA HIS A 406 9.27 4.28 1.88
C HIS A 406 9.43 5.68 1.27
N LEU A 407 8.70 6.69 1.78
CA LEU A 407 8.81 8.07 1.28
C LEU A 407 10.21 8.65 1.49
N SER A 408 10.87 8.30 2.60
CA SER A 408 12.25 8.70 2.90
C SER A 408 13.24 8.02 1.95
N ASP A 409 13.03 6.75 1.60
CA ASP A 409 13.84 6.03 0.61
C ASP A 409 13.69 6.63 -0.80
N LEU A 410 12.47 6.97 -1.22
CA LEU A 410 12.23 7.73 -2.46
C LEU A 410 12.90 9.12 -2.42
N ALA A 411 12.91 9.77 -1.25
CA ALA A 411 13.65 11.01 -1.03
C ALA A 411 15.18 10.80 -0.98
N GLY A 412 15.67 9.56 -0.99
CA GLY A 412 17.08 9.17 -1.06
C GLY A 412 17.75 8.88 0.28
N ARG A 413 16.99 8.68 1.35
CA ARG A 413 17.50 8.22 2.65
C ARG A 413 17.38 6.69 2.70
N PRO A 414 18.49 5.93 2.72
CA PRO A 414 18.47 4.48 2.53
C PRO A 414 17.99 3.72 3.78
N GLU A 415 16.76 3.96 4.20
CA GLU A 415 16.14 3.36 5.39
C GLU A 415 15.24 2.18 5.02
N ALA A 416 14.78 2.11 3.76
CA ALA A 416 13.94 1.01 3.30
C ALA A 416 14.77 -0.24 2.96
N ARG A 417 14.09 -1.38 3.05
CA ARG A 417 14.58 -2.67 2.55
C ARG A 417 14.84 -2.57 1.04
N GLN A 418 15.98 -3.09 0.60
CA GLN A 418 16.30 -3.15 -0.83
C GLN A 418 15.34 -4.07 -1.58
N ALA A 419 15.04 -3.69 -2.83
CA ALA A 419 14.37 -4.58 -3.76
C ALA A 419 15.18 -5.87 -3.92
N ILE A 420 14.49 -6.99 -4.07
CA ILE A 420 15.12 -8.30 -4.27
C ILE A 420 15.45 -8.43 -5.76
N PHE A 421 16.72 -8.71 -6.05
CA PHE A 421 17.20 -8.97 -7.40
C PHE A 421 17.45 -10.46 -7.60
N VAL A 422 17.15 -10.94 -8.80
CA VAL A 422 17.31 -12.33 -9.23
C VAL A 422 17.99 -12.42 -10.60
N ASP A 423 18.64 -13.55 -10.89
CA ASP A 423 19.18 -13.85 -12.22
C ASP A 423 18.11 -14.40 -13.18
N GLY A 424 18.52 -14.80 -14.38
CA GLY A 424 17.63 -15.35 -15.40
C GLY A 424 17.01 -16.71 -15.05
N ASN A 425 17.48 -17.39 -14.00
CA ASN A 425 16.88 -18.61 -13.47
C ASN A 425 15.93 -18.33 -12.30
N GLY A 426 15.88 -17.09 -11.81
CA GLY A 426 15.11 -16.69 -10.64
C GLY A 426 15.86 -16.84 -9.31
N ASP A 427 17.17 -17.15 -9.34
CA ASP A 427 17.99 -17.28 -8.15
C ASP A 427 18.40 -15.90 -7.62
N TYR A 428 18.45 -15.75 -6.29
CA TYR A 428 18.81 -14.48 -5.65
C TYR A 428 20.22 -14.01 -6.05
N VAL A 429 20.34 -12.73 -6.39
CA VAL A 429 21.61 -12.06 -6.69
C VAL A 429 21.78 -10.84 -5.80
N GLU A 430 22.93 -10.75 -5.14
CA GLU A 430 23.36 -9.53 -4.46
C GLU A 430 23.86 -8.51 -5.50
N THR A 431 23.27 -7.31 -5.50
CA THR A 431 23.63 -6.25 -6.44
C THR A 431 24.97 -5.61 -6.08
N VAL A 432 25.71 -5.18 -7.09
CA VAL A 432 27.02 -4.53 -6.92
C VAL A 432 26.88 -3.14 -6.33
N LEU A 433 25.86 -2.41 -6.79
CA LEU A 433 25.49 -1.10 -6.24
C LEU A 433 24.18 -1.23 -5.46
N ARG A 434 23.97 -0.35 -4.48
CA ARG A 434 22.66 -0.22 -3.84
C ARG A 434 21.66 0.36 -4.84
N TYR A 435 20.55 -0.33 -5.09
CA TYR A 435 19.48 0.21 -5.92
C TYR A 435 18.79 1.36 -5.20
N GLN A 436 18.64 2.48 -5.90
CA GLN A 436 17.93 3.66 -5.44
C GLN A 436 16.99 4.14 -6.56
N PRO A 437 15.67 4.20 -6.33
CA PRO A 437 14.74 4.79 -7.28
C PRO A 437 15.11 6.24 -7.57
N SER A 438 14.92 6.67 -8.83
CA SER A 438 15.19 8.06 -9.20
C SER A 438 14.13 8.99 -8.61
N LEU A 439 14.56 10.05 -7.90
CA LEU A 439 13.67 11.12 -7.45
C LEU A 439 13.01 11.86 -8.63
N THR A 440 13.66 11.86 -9.80
CA THR A 440 13.12 12.46 -11.02
C THR A 440 12.29 11.49 -11.85
N GLN A 441 11.95 10.33 -11.31
CA GLN A 441 11.07 9.37 -11.96
C GLN A 441 9.74 10.04 -12.30
N THR A 442 9.32 9.89 -13.55
CA THR A 442 8.06 10.42 -14.05
C THR A 442 7.04 9.32 -14.26
N ILE A 443 5.77 9.69 -14.18
CA ILE A 443 4.66 8.92 -14.74
C ILE A 443 4.68 9.15 -16.26
N GLU A 444 4.23 8.16 -17.03
CA GLU A 444 4.06 8.28 -18.47
C GLU A 444 3.20 9.50 -18.86
N ALA A 445 3.35 9.95 -20.10
CA ALA A 445 2.56 11.05 -20.63
C ALA A 445 1.10 10.59 -20.83
N VAL A 446 0.26 10.87 -19.83
CA VAL A 446 -1.16 10.50 -19.84
C VAL A 446 -1.91 11.41 -20.82
N PRO A 447 -2.61 10.85 -21.83
CA PRO A 447 -3.29 11.64 -22.84
C PRO A 447 -4.32 12.62 -22.27
N SER A 448 -4.42 13.82 -22.86
CA SER A 448 -5.37 14.86 -22.45
C SER A 448 -6.83 14.41 -22.40
N TYR A 449 -7.25 13.52 -23.31
CA TYR A 449 -8.63 12.99 -23.33
C TYR A 449 -8.96 12.09 -22.12
N LEU A 450 -7.96 11.66 -21.33
CA LEU A 450 -8.15 10.98 -20.05
C LEU A 450 -8.22 11.96 -18.86
N TRP A 451 -8.68 13.19 -19.09
CA TRP A 451 -8.79 14.24 -18.08
C TRP A 451 -9.49 13.83 -16.77
N PRO A 452 -10.53 12.96 -16.73
CA PRO A 452 -11.14 12.58 -15.46
C PRO A 452 -10.17 11.79 -14.57
N MET A 453 -9.35 10.91 -15.18
CA MET A 453 -8.30 10.17 -14.48
C MET A 453 -7.16 11.12 -14.04
N LYS A 454 -6.75 12.07 -14.90
CA LYS A 454 -5.76 13.10 -14.54
C LYS A 454 -6.22 13.91 -13.33
N ARG A 455 -7.48 14.37 -13.32
CA ARG A 455 -8.09 15.11 -12.22
C ARG A 455 -8.21 14.27 -10.95
N TYR A 456 -8.55 12.99 -11.08
CA TYR A 456 -8.63 12.06 -9.94
C TYR A 456 -7.27 11.97 -9.23
N PHE A 457 -6.20 11.69 -9.97
CA PHE A 457 -4.83 11.57 -9.44
C PHE A 457 -4.07 12.89 -9.26
N VAL A 458 -4.70 14.05 -9.46
CA VAL A 458 -4.03 15.36 -9.31
C VAL A 458 -2.81 15.51 -10.23
N MET A 459 -2.93 15.02 -11.47
CA MET A 459 -1.88 15.11 -12.49
C MET A 459 -2.08 16.33 -13.39
N GLY A 460 -1.02 17.11 -13.66
CA GLY A 460 -1.01 18.12 -14.73
C GLY A 460 -1.54 19.53 -14.38
N GLY A 461 -1.76 19.87 -13.11
CA GLY A 461 -2.12 21.25 -12.72
C GLY A 461 -3.42 21.75 -13.37
N GLN A 462 -3.42 22.96 -13.96
CA GLN A 462 -4.59 23.53 -14.67
C GLN A 462 -4.97 22.72 -15.93
N GLU A 463 -4.01 22.02 -16.56
CA GLU A 463 -4.24 21.17 -17.74
C GLU A 463 -5.16 19.97 -17.43
N ALA A 464 -5.33 19.60 -16.16
CA ALA A 464 -6.28 18.56 -15.73
C ALA A 464 -7.76 18.99 -15.92
N PHE A 465 -8.01 20.28 -16.15
CA PHE A 465 -9.34 20.88 -16.24
C PHE A 465 -9.70 21.37 -17.64
N GLU A 466 -8.81 21.22 -18.62
CA GLU A 466 -9.02 21.69 -19.99
C GLU A 466 -9.64 20.57 -20.84
N TYR A 467 -10.77 20.87 -21.48
CA TYR A 467 -11.42 19.97 -22.42
C TYR A 467 -10.61 19.89 -23.72
N TRP A 468 -10.74 18.77 -24.44
CA TRP A 468 -10.09 18.46 -25.73
C TRP A 468 -10.38 19.46 -26.88
N THR A 469 -11.08 20.56 -26.61
CA THR A 469 -11.45 21.55 -27.63
C THR A 469 -10.32 22.53 -27.88
N GLU A 470 -9.57 22.26 -28.97
CA GLU A 470 -8.71 23.17 -29.74
C GLU A 470 -7.33 23.54 -29.13
N GLY A 471 -6.26 23.01 -29.74
CA GLY A 471 -4.89 23.47 -29.54
C GLY A 471 -4.16 22.98 -28.27
N SER A 472 -4.60 21.83 -27.73
CA SER A 472 -4.22 21.32 -26.40
C SER A 472 -2.71 21.33 -26.08
N PRO A 473 -2.33 21.59 -24.80
CA PRO A 473 -0.96 21.37 -24.32
C PRO A 473 -0.48 19.95 -24.66
N GLN A 474 0.83 19.82 -24.90
CA GLN A 474 1.47 18.51 -25.15
C GLN A 474 1.20 17.57 -23.97
N ASP A 475 0.97 16.28 -24.25
CA ASP A 475 0.88 15.24 -23.22
C ASP A 475 2.15 15.29 -22.36
N SER A 476 2.01 15.80 -21.14
CA SER A 476 3.13 16.14 -20.27
C SER A 476 3.39 15.01 -19.26
N VAL A 477 4.66 14.62 -19.14
CA VAL A 477 5.10 13.71 -18.07
C VAL A 477 5.09 14.46 -16.73
N VAL A 478 4.64 13.79 -15.67
CA VAL A 478 4.57 14.38 -14.33
C VAL A 478 5.51 13.65 -13.36
N PRO A 479 6.17 14.35 -12.41
CA PRO A 479 7.02 13.69 -11.42
C PRO A 479 6.21 12.78 -10.50
N TYR A 480 6.55 11.48 -10.45
CA TYR A 480 5.83 10.48 -9.66
C TYR A 480 5.80 10.83 -8.17
N PHE A 481 6.95 11.19 -7.60
CA PHE A 481 7.05 11.51 -6.17
C PHE A 481 6.16 12.70 -5.77
N GLY A 482 6.14 13.75 -6.59
CA GLY A 482 5.26 14.91 -6.37
C GLY A 482 3.78 14.54 -6.45
N THR A 483 3.40 13.74 -7.44
CA THR A 483 2.03 13.23 -7.60
C THR A 483 1.62 12.33 -6.44
N LEU A 484 2.49 11.44 -5.96
CA LEU A 484 2.24 10.57 -4.81
C LEU A 484 1.90 11.39 -3.55
N LEU A 485 2.70 12.41 -3.24
CA LEU A 485 2.44 13.30 -2.10
C LEU A 485 1.12 14.06 -2.25
N ALA A 486 0.83 14.56 -3.45
CA ALA A 486 -0.45 15.24 -3.72
C ALA A 486 -1.66 14.32 -3.50
N ASN A 487 -1.55 13.04 -3.87
CA ASN A 487 -2.60 12.05 -3.63
C ASN A 487 -2.77 11.76 -2.13
N LEU A 488 -1.67 11.49 -1.41
CA LEU A 488 -1.71 11.28 0.04
C LEU A 488 -2.38 12.46 0.76
N MET A 489 -2.02 13.70 0.41
CA MET A 489 -2.62 14.90 1.01
C MET A 489 -4.09 15.13 0.62
N LYS A 490 -4.47 14.83 -0.63
CA LYS A 490 -5.85 15.02 -1.12
C LYS A 490 -6.82 14.05 -0.46
N TYR A 491 -6.43 12.78 -0.34
CA TYR A 491 -7.32 11.70 0.10
C TYR A 491 -7.26 11.43 1.61
N ASN A 492 -6.27 11.95 2.34
CA ASN A 492 -6.25 11.96 3.81
C ASN A 492 -7.23 12.97 4.45
N ARG A 493 -8.25 13.46 3.75
CA ARG A 493 -9.18 14.47 4.29
C ARG A 493 -10.31 13.80 5.07
N ALA A 494 -10.67 14.36 6.21
CA ALA A 494 -11.87 13.99 6.97
C ALA A 494 -12.89 15.13 6.92
N ASN A 495 -14.16 14.81 6.65
CA ASN A 495 -15.24 15.79 6.57
C ASN A 495 -15.90 16.08 7.93
N GLU A 496 -15.59 15.31 8.98
CA GLU A 496 -16.25 15.44 10.29
C GLU A 496 -15.49 16.35 11.25
N TYR A 497 -16.24 17.08 12.07
CA TYR A 497 -15.71 18.05 13.03
C TYR A 497 -15.02 17.33 14.20
N GLY A 498 -13.72 17.55 14.39
CA GLY A 498 -12.94 16.99 15.52
C GLY A 498 -11.75 16.14 15.10
N LEU A 499 -11.82 15.49 13.93
CA LEU A 499 -10.78 14.61 13.35
C LEU A 499 -9.56 15.35 12.78
N GLY A 500 -9.53 16.67 12.96
CA GLY A 500 -8.48 17.53 12.41
C GLY A 500 -7.08 17.08 12.82
N ASP A 501 -6.90 16.49 14.01
CA ASP A 501 -5.58 16.18 14.55
C ASP A 501 -4.97 14.86 14.02
N SER A 502 -5.77 13.84 13.66
CA SER A 502 -5.24 12.64 12.96
C SER A 502 -4.81 12.99 11.54
N VAL A 503 -5.67 13.70 10.83
CA VAL A 503 -5.41 14.21 9.47
C VAL A 503 -4.20 15.15 9.45
N ARG A 504 -4.11 16.09 10.42
CA ARG A 504 -2.98 17.01 10.54
C ARG A 504 -1.69 16.29 10.86
N GLY A 505 -1.68 15.29 11.74
CA GLY A 505 -0.46 14.57 12.10
C GLY A 505 0.26 13.96 10.90
N LEU A 506 -0.49 13.25 10.04
CA LEU A 506 0.06 12.67 8.79
C LEU A 506 0.33 13.75 7.73
N SER A 507 -0.51 14.77 7.62
CA SER A 507 -0.30 15.84 6.63
C SER A 507 0.93 16.67 6.96
N ASP A 508 1.15 17.00 8.23
CA ASP A 508 2.29 17.78 8.74
C ASP A 508 3.62 17.03 8.56
N SER A 509 3.59 15.70 8.60
CA SER A 509 4.78 14.85 8.55
C SER A 509 5.28 14.53 7.15
N ILE A 510 4.38 14.46 6.16
CA ILE A 510 4.71 14.24 4.74
C ILE A 510 4.76 15.54 3.93
N ALA A 511 4.31 16.67 4.49
CA ALA A 511 4.32 17.95 3.78
C ALA A 511 5.76 18.45 3.57
N ILE A 512 6.20 18.58 2.32
CA ILE A 512 7.55 19.11 2.02
C ILE A 512 7.58 20.66 2.07
N ASN A 513 6.44 21.31 1.82
CA ASN A 513 6.35 22.75 1.54
C ASN A 513 5.30 23.46 2.42
N LEU A 514 5.56 23.72 3.69
CA LEU A 514 4.69 24.62 4.47
C LEU A 514 5.51 25.48 5.46
N ALA A 515 6.04 26.60 4.97
CA ALA A 515 6.14 27.81 5.78
C ALA A 515 5.08 28.80 5.27
N ASN A 516 3.84 28.65 5.72
CA ASN A 516 2.90 29.77 5.70
C ASN A 516 2.65 30.21 7.15
N SER A 517 2.23 31.47 7.33
CA SER A 517 2.06 32.09 8.66
C SER A 517 1.07 31.36 9.58
N ALA A 518 0.25 30.45 9.06
CA ALA A 518 -0.72 29.65 9.81
C ALA A 518 -0.16 28.32 10.35
N THR A 519 0.98 27.84 9.83
CA THR A 519 1.61 26.54 10.19
C THR A 519 3.05 26.66 10.66
N ALA A 520 3.61 27.88 10.63
CA ALA A 520 4.97 28.17 11.06
C ALA A 520 5.15 27.87 12.55
N ASP A 521 5.86 26.79 12.87
CA ASP A 521 6.51 26.61 14.16
C ASP A 521 7.51 27.77 14.33
N PRO A 522 7.41 28.59 15.39
CA PRO A 522 8.35 29.68 15.65
C PRO A 522 9.82 29.21 15.70
N ASN A 523 10.04 27.92 15.91
CA ASN A 523 11.36 27.28 16.00
C ASN A 523 11.72 26.41 14.77
N GLY A 524 10.95 26.48 13.68
CA GLY A 524 11.24 25.73 12.45
C GLY A 524 12.40 26.32 11.65
N ILE A 525 13.22 25.46 11.02
CA ILE A 525 14.34 25.86 10.14
C ILE A 525 13.82 25.97 8.71
N ASN A 526 13.95 27.14 8.09
CA ASN A 526 13.56 27.36 6.71
C ASN A 526 14.81 27.46 5.82
N PHE A 527 14.83 26.78 4.66
CA PHE A 527 15.93 26.88 3.70
C PHE A 527 15.46 26.75 2.26
N THR A 528 16.23 27.28 1.30
CA THR A 528 15.91 27.20 -0.13
C THR A 528 16.91 26.30 -0.85
N TRP A 529 16.44 25.32 -1.62
CA TRP A 529 17.29 24.45 -2.45
C TRP A 529 16.72 24.35 -3.87
N LYS A 530 17.55 24.60 -4.88
CA LYS A 530 17.16 24.64 -6.31
C LYS A 530 15.90 25.49 -6.59
N GLY A 531 15.76 26.63 -5.90
CA GLY A 531 14.63 27.55 -6.06
C GLY A 531 13.35 27.16 -5.30
N MET A 532 13.36 26.07 -4.53
CA MET A 532 12.24 25.61 -3.72
C MET A 532 12.48 25.93 -2.24
N ASN A 533 11.47 26.47 -1.54
CA ASN A 533 11.53 26.79 -0.11
C ASN A 533 11.03 25.62 0.74
N TYR A 534 11.86 25.19 1.67
CA TYR A 534 11.61 24.10 2.62
C TYR A 534 11.44 24.65 4.03
N SER A 535 10.58 24.01 4.83
CA SER A 535 10.38 24.32 6.25
C SER A 535 10.47 23.05 7.10
N LEU A 536 11.52 22.96 7.90
CA LEU A 536 11.79 21.87 8.84
C LEU A 536 11.19 22.23 10.18
N ASN A 537 10.17 21.49 10.61
CA ASN A 537 9.62 21.59 11.96
C ASN A 537 9.78 20.25 12.69
N SER A 538 9.38 20.18 13.97
CA SER A 538 9.46 18.96 14.78
C SER A 538 8.54 17.83 14.31
N ARG A 539 7.51 18.16 13.52
CA ARG A 539 6.51 17.23 13.00
C ARG A 539 6.82 16.75 11.57
N ASN A 540 7.60 17.51 10.82
CA ASN A 540 7.86 17.34 9.39
C ASN A 540 9.04 16.38 9.11
N SER A 541 8.76 15.09 9.27
CA SER A 541 9.76 14.03 9.14
C SER A 541 10.31 13.91 7.71
N LEU A 542 9.46 14.08 6.68
CA LEU A 542 9.89 13.95 5.30
C LEU A 542 10.78 15.12 4.85
N ALA A 543 10.45 16.36 5.23
CA ALA A 543 11.33 17.49 4.91
C ALA A 543 12.68 17.38 5.62
N ASN A 544 12.73 16.85 6.86
CA ASN A 544 14.01 16.55 7.53
C ASN A 544 14.86 15.55 6.71
N ALA A 545 14.24 14.50 6.17
CA ALA A 545 14.93 13.54 5.31
C ALA A 545 15.46 14.20 4.02
N VAL A 546 14.65 15.01 3.33
CA VAL A 546 15.05 15.73 2.11
C VAL A 546 16.19 16.72 2.39
N ALA A 547 16.11 17.46 3.49
CA ALA A 547 17.14 18.42 3.91
C ALA A 547 18.46 17.74 4.25
N SER A 548 18.41 16.60 4.94
CA SER A 548 19.61 15.84 5.25
C SER A 548 20.39 15.45 3.98
N ARG A 549 19.70 15.17 2.87
CA ARG A 549 20.30 14.87 1.56
C ARG A 549 20.77 16.12 0.81
N ALA A 550 20.00 17.19 0.81
CA ALA A 550 20.40 18.45 0.16
C ALA A 550 21.69 19.03 0.78
N LEU A 551 21.92 18.74 2.07
CA LEU A 551 23.06 19.22 2.86
C LEU A 551 24.21 18.20 3.01
N TYR A 552 24.03 16.93 2.61
CA TYR A 552 25.10 15.92 2.59
C TYR A 552 25.46 15.53 1.15
N GLN A 553 26.56 16.08 0.63
CA GLN A 553 27.29 15.48 -0.49
C GLN A 553 28.56 14.78 0.05
N ASP A 554 28.98 13.67 -0.56
CA ASP A 554 30.03 12.79 -0.02
C ASP A 554 31.41 13.47 0.15
N GLU A 555 31.68 14.56 -0.56
CA GLU A 555 32.86 15.41 -0.37
C GLU A 555 32.90 16.12 1.00
N GLN A 556 31.75 16.24 1.68
CA GLN A 556 31.62 16.97 2.95
C GLN A 556 31.69 16.07 4.20
N LYS A 557 31.63 14.74 4.07
CA LYS A 557 31.75 13.79 5.19
C LYS A 557 33.10 13.89 5.91
N ALA A 558 34.21 13.95 5.15
CA ALA A 558 35.55 14.05 5.71
C ALA A 558 35.79 15.37 6.48
N ARG A 559 35.11 16.45 6.06
CA ARG A 559 35.16 17.76 6.73
C ARG A 559 34.33 17.76 8.03
N VAL A 560 33.19 17.06 8.05
CA VAL A 560 32.36 16.88 9.26
C VAL A 560 33.07 16.07 10.35
N GLU A 561 33.81 15.01 9.98
CA GLU A 561 34.61 14.24 10.94
C GLU A 561 35.77 15.05 11.56
N LYS A 562 36.45 15.89 10.77
CA LYS A 562 37.50 16.81 11.26
C LYS A 562 36.98 17.90 12.23
N LEU A 563 35.70 18.27 12.14
CA LEU A 563 35.08 19.23 13.06
C LEU A 563 34.71 18.61 14.41
N ASN A 564 34.53 17.29 14.47
CA ASN A 564 34.24 16.58 15.70
C ASN A 564 35.45 16.48 16.63
N SER A 565 36.67 16.60 16.10
CA SER A 565 37.93 16.64 16.87
C SER A 565 38.29 18.01 17.46
N LEU A 566 37.45 19.04 17.28
CA LEU A 566 37.78 20.40 17.77
C LEU A 566 37.71 20.54 19.31
N PRO A 567 38.57 21.40 19.91
CA PRO A 567 38.58 21.64 21.36
C PRO A 567 37.21 22.13 21.87
N TYR A 568 36.83 21.66 23.08
CA TYR A 568 35.52 21.90 23.68
C TYR A 568 35.07 23.38 23.70
N ARG A 569 36.02 24.31 23.88
CA ARG A 569 35.72 25.75 23.93
C ARG A 569 35.34 26.34 22.57
N VAL A 570 35.91 25.82 21.47
CA VAL A 570 35.54 26.19 20.08
C VAL A 570 34.18 25.58 19.72
N ARG A 571 33.93 24.33 20.14
CA ARG A 571 32.61 23.70 20.04
C ARG A 571 31.50 24.47 20.78
N ASN A 572 31.87 25.26 21.80
CA ASN A 572 30.93 26.09 22.56
C ASN A 572 30.76 27.49 21.96
N ALA A 573 31.78 28.07 21.32
CA ALA A 573 31.68 29.38 20.66
C ALA A 573 30.79 29.36 19.41
N LEU A 574 30.66 28.21 18.75
CA LEU A 574 29.74 28.01 17.63
C LEU A 574 28.26 28.02 18.06
N SER A 575 27.95 28.07 19.36
CA SER A 575 26.58 28.28 19.85
C SER A 575 26.08 29.73 19.73
N VAL A 576 26.91 30.65 19.21
CA VAL A 576 26.51 32.06 18.98
C VAL A 576 25.48 32.17 17.86
N PHE A 577 25.35 31.15 17.01
CA PHE A 577 24.22 30.98 16.08
C PHE A 577 22.99 30.50 16.86
N LYS A 578 22.33 31.45 17.55
CA LYS A 578 21.24 31.22 18.51
C LYS A 578 20.01 30.46 17.97
N ASN A 579 19.90 30.23 16.66
CA ASN A 579 18.75 29.60 16.01
C ASN A 579 19.09 28.25 15.35
N THR A 580 20.10 27.54 15.84
CA THR A 580 20.47 26.20 15.35
C THR A 580 19.96 25.14 16.31
N ARG A 581 19.37 24.06 15.79
CA ARG A 581 18.80 22.96 16.59
C ARG A 581 19.86 22.24 17.40
N ASP A 582 21.06 22.11 16.84
CA ASP A 582 22.20 21.53 17.54
C ASP A 582 23.55 22.06 17.03
N ARG A 583 24.62 21.60 17.67
CA ARG A 583 25.99 22.03 17.40
C ARG A 583 26.53 21.58 16.05
N ASN A 584 25.94 20.58 15.40
CA ASN A 584 26.34 20.12 14.06
C ASN A 584 25.76 21.02 12.98
N GLU A 585 24.52 21.45 13.14
CA GLU A 585 23.89 22.41 12.24
C GLU A 585 24.59 23.79 12.27
N ALA A 586 24.97 24.26 13.47
CA ALA A 586 25.77 25.48 13.62
C ALA A 586 27.12 25.43 12.90
N ARG A 587 27.73 24.24 12.81
CA ARG A 587 29.00 24.02 12.12
C ARG A 587 28.85 24.03 10.61
N ILE A 588 27.77 23.43 10.10
CA ILE A 588 27.45 23.40 8.67
C ILE A 588 27.21 24.82 8.14
N ILE A 589 26.47 25.63 8.90
CA ILE A 589 26.17 27.03 8.55
C ILE A 589 27.44 27.89 8.58
N ALA A 590 28.30 27.74 9.58
CA ALA A 590 29.54 28.52 9.67
C ALA A 590 30.55 28.24 8.54
N ILE A 591 30.48 27.09 7.88
CA ILE A 591 31.41 26.68 6.82
C ILE A 591 30.89 27.08 5.43
N GLY A 592 29.57 27.09 5.24
CA GLY A 592 28.95 27.45 3.96
C GLY A 592 28.68 28.94 3.78
N ASP A 593 28.81 29.75 4.83
CA ASP A 593 28.33 31.14 4.85
C ASP A 593 29.45 32.14 5.21
N LYS A 594 29.86 32.92 4.19
CA LYS A 594 30.85 34.00 4.29
C LYS A 594 30.43 35.06 5.33
N ASP A 595 29.15 35.34 5.45
CA ASP A 595 28.62 36.35 6.36
C ASP A 595 28.58 35.85 7.81
N ALA A 596 28.44 34.53 8.01
CA ALA A 596 28.57 33.89 9.31
C ALA A 596 30.03 33.90 9.82
N LEU A 597 31.01 33.73 8.92
CA LEU A 597 32.44 33.88 9.23
C LEU A 597 32.80 35.34 9.55
N VAL A 598 32.19 36.29 8.84
CA VAL A 598 32.31 37.74 9.12
C VAL A 598 31.65 38.10 10.46
N ALA A 599 30.51 37.51 10.79
CA ALA A 599 29.86 37.72 12.09
C ALA A 599 30.69 37.16 13.25
N LEU A 600 31.36 36.01 13.06
CA LEU A 600 32.34 35.46 14.00
C LEU A 600 33.56 36.40 14.15
N ARG A 601 34.07 36.98 13.05
CA ARG A 601 35.12 38.01 13.03
C ARG A 601 34.76 39.26 13.83
N ASP A 602 33.51 39.68 13.72
CA ASP A 602 33.04 40.96 14.27
C ASP A 602 32.48 40.84 15.70
N THR A 603 32.50 39.64 16.30
CA THR A 603 32.19 39.47 17.72
C THR A 603 33.20 40.20 18.61
N THR A 604 32.72 41.05 19.52
CA THR A 604 33.55 41.86 20.41
C THR A 604 33.61 41.28 21.84
N GLY A 605 34.70 41.54 22.55
CA GLY A 605 34.92 41.11 23.95
C GLY A 605 36.02 40.04 24.12
N PHE A 606 36.10 39.44 25.32
CA PHE A 606 37.13 38.47 25.73
C PHE A 606 37.22 37.22 24.82
N ALA A 607 36.14 36.93 24.08
CA ALA A 607 36.07 35.91 23.04
C ALA A 607 36.98 36.22 21.83
N ARG A 608 37.10 37.50 21.42
CA ARG A 608 37.96 37.93 20.32
C ARG A 608 39.45 37.71 20.65
N PHE A 609 39.84 38.02 21.88
CA PHE A 609 41.25 37.95 22.33
C PHE A 609 41.80 36.51 22.44
N THR A 610 40.92 35.51 22.59
CA THR A 610 41.33 34.09 22.70
C THR A 610 41.12 33.31 21.40
N MET A 611 40.27 33.79 20.49
CA MET A 611 39.99 33.15 19.20
C MET A 611 40.87 33.67 18.06
N PHE A 612 41.23 34.96 18.03
CA PHE A 612 41.95 35.55 16.89
C PHE A 612 43.47 35.38 16.95
N ASP A 613 44.11 35.67 18.09
CA ASP A 613 45.58 35.75 18.15
C ASP A 613 46.31 34.40 18.10
N LYS A 614 45.61 33.27 18.13
CA LYS A 614 46.22 31.91 18.17
C LYS A 614 45.69 30.90 17.17
N MET A 615 44.57 31.16 16.50
CA MET A 615 43.88 30.18 15.66
C MET A 615 43.61 30.67 14.24
N PHE A 616 44.06 31.87 13.88
CA PHE A 616 44.09 32.36 12.51
C PHE A 616 45.51 32.78 12.15
N GLU A 617 45.93 32.52 10.92
CA GLU A 617 47.17 33.04 10.35
C GLU A 617 46.86 33.99 9.19
N GLU A 618 47.65 35.04 9.11
CA GLU A 618 47.53 36.09 8.11
C GLU A 618 48.35 35.68 6.89
N TYR A 619 47.74 35.70 5.71
CA TYR A 619 48.38 35.37 4.44
C TYR A 619 48.02 36.42 3.37
N GLU A 620 48.83 36.53 2.32
CA GLU A 620 48.65 37.55 1.30
C GLU A 620 48.26 36.90 -0.03
N GLU A 621 47.12 37.31 -0.59
CA GLU A 621 46.59 36.80 -1.86
C GLU A 621 46.20 37.99 -2.73
N ASP A 622 46.78 38.08 -3.93
CA ASP A 622 46.59 39.17 -4.89
C ASP A 622 46.75 40.59 -4.29
N GLY A 623 47.73 40.74 -3.38
CA GLY A 623 48.05 42.02 -2.73
C GLY A 623 47.06 42.45 -1.65
N ASN A 624 46.11 41.59 -1.27
CA ASN A 624 45.22 41.79 -0.14
C ASN A 624 45.65 40.89 1.03
N LYS A 625 45.63 41.46 2.25
CA LYS A 625 45.82 40.69 3.47
C LYS A 625 44.56 39.90 3.80
N CYS A 626 44.68 38.58 3.77
CA CYS A 626 43.64 37.61 4.08
C CYS A 626 43.96 36.90 5.41
N LEU A 627 42.94 36.33 6.06
CA LEU A 627 43.08 35.57 7.30
C LEU A 627 42.47 34.19 7.10
N ARG A 628 43.23 33.12 7.39
CA ARG A 628 42.76 31.73 7.34
C ARG A 628 42.92 31.04 8.69
N PHE A 629 42.11 30.02 8.94
CA PHE A 629 42.15 29.28 10.21
C PHE A 629 43.39 28.39 10.26
N LYS A 630 44.09 28.36 11.38
CA LYS A 630 45.29 27.53 11.56
C LYS A 630 44.88 26.08 11.84
N VAL A 631 45.18 25.17 10.91
CA VAL A 631 44.89 23.73 11.04
C VAL A 631 46.20 22.97 11.21
N ASP A 632 46.37 22.28 12.34
CA ASP A 632 47.58 21.49 12.58
C ASP A 632 47.66 20.31 11.60
N GLY A 633 48.72 20.25 10.79
CA GLY A 633 49.01 19.15 9.86
C GLY A 633 48.61 19.37 8.39
N GLU A 634 48.34 20.60 7.97
CA GLU A 634 48.15 20.96 6.54
C GLU A 634 49.45 20.83 5.72
N SER A 635 49.32 20.39 4.47
CA SER A 635 50.41 20.44 3.48
C SER A 635 50.40 21.76 2.71
N ASP A 636 51.52 22.13 2.08
CA ASP A 636 51.62 23.37 1.29
C ASP A 636 50.65 23.38 0.08
N GLU A 637 50.22 22.22 -0.43
CA GLU A 637 49.18 22.08 -1.46
C GLU A 637 47.77 22.39 -0.94
N ASP A 638 47.52 22.23 0.36
CA ASP A 638 46.25 22.60 0.99
C ASP A 638 46.14 24.12 1.26
N GLN A 639 47.25 24.87 1.05
CA GLN A 639 47.33 26.32 1.28
C GLN A 639 47.00 27.16 0.04
N MET A 640 47.10 26.58 -1.16
CA MET A 640 46.70 27.19 -2.45
C MET A 640 45.22 26.96 -2.72
#